data_AF-A0A842IRP9-F1
#
_entry.id   AF-A0A842IRP9-F1
#
_cell.length_a   1.000
_cell.length_b   1.000
_cell.length_c   1.000
_cell.angle_alpha   90.00
_cell.angle_beta   90.00
_cell.angle_gamma   90.00
#
_symmetry.space_group_name_H-M   'P 1'
#
loop_
_entity.id
_entity.type
_entity.pdbx_description
1 polymer ?
#
loop_
_entity_poly.entity_id
_entity_poly.type
_entity_poly.pdbx_seq_one_letter_code
_entity_poly.pdbx_strand_id
1 'polypeptide(L)'
;MKKTILFIFLVSGTLGYSQLNLNKIKKAKSKVEKELTNTTKDMSQNPCSSAQKSLTKYLQKLEDKKAENQVSSGSFRTYINSAERYLKSIKSKCPDLDISAEENQLNAFKSDLNNAGGADGARQASIRKGYYDKAIDDLVGDSHPAYNDFKKAKSNFLIKAFEYYRHNKPTESFTRLKEAKGEFSSIASNHKDLDFTIVHSEMKRLEGLLKSESGAEINSKLAKENVANYFRDIHMNLNYVYSETSHGADATQGLQFTESHKKLHKTQELFKDFSKTDYLQAVEDAKSNGTYTSAQFYIEKVVEALNDYSNFINKSASTFNTYLNNLNTFGIKGDPTKELEELEATKLFCQLLLKFAPDNTKAVQWLNQVETQISKKTSGITYVSNMHKTHVGKLLFSNKEVVIGNESESDFSSNFKSGDYIYATVYLPAKLRELTDSYAANDVKILVNGGIISEPESTAVWVTTPMQEKNYLQFAIIPSKSWKQKYGKPYFENKLRTHEHIANALITAGPYSETTLSAEVFFRGTNSSIKGEFSIDLSSGIDKLETIVNQEENARLADAKLPKAGMQNSGLEKEALGIMQRKSGSSKTYTKAIITSVNWDYDKNWNGVILSRSLVIALVSKEHDGKCMYQYFNFKQQAQGGGKYNSNLEFAGVGQNVYISCDNAN
;
A
#
# COMPACT_ATOMS: atom_id res chain seq x y z
N MET A 1 -43.84 -38.77 -53.92
CA MET A 1 -43.66 -37.31 -53.99
C MET A 1 -42.58 -36.92 -52.99
N LYS A 2 -41.38 -36.54 -53.46
CA LYS A 2 -40.79 -35.18 -53.42
C LYS A 2 -40.50 -34.70 -51.97
N LYS A 3 -39.29 -34.37 -51.52
CA LYS A 3 -38.06 -33.91 -52.18
C LYS A 3 -36.83 -34.15 -51.29
N THR A 4 -35.76 -34.58 -51.95
CA THR A 4 -34.33 -34.52 -51.59
C THR A 4 -33.83 -33.07 -51.59
N ILE A 5 -32.95 -32.69 -50.64
CA ILE A 5 -31.99 -31.58 -50.83
C ILE A 5 -30.60 -32.10 -50.47
N LEU A 6 -29.77 -32.17 -51.50
CA LEU A 6 -28.35 -32.54 -51.51
C LEU A 6 -27.58 -31.22 -51.68
N PHE A 7 -26.64 -30.90 -50.80
CA PHE A 7 -25.70 -29.80 -51.01
C PHE A 7 -24.28 -30.38 -51.11
N ILE A 8 -23.72 -30.30 -52.32
CA ILE A 8 -22.33 -30.62 -52.67
C ILE A 8 -21.53 -29.32 -52.54
N PHE A 9 -20.38 -29.36 -51.88
CA PHE A 9 -19.29 -28.42 -52.15
C PHE A 9 -18.03 -29.22 -52.50
N LEU A 10 -17.58 -29.00 -53.72
CA LEU A 10 -16.28 -29.39 -54.27
C LEU A 10 -15.29 -28.28 -53.90
N VAL A 11 -14.22 -28.61 -53.15
CA VAL A 11 -12.96 -27.87 -53.19
C VAL A 11 -11.84 -28.89 -53.28
N SER A 12 -11.14 -28.83 -54.40
CA SER A 12 -9.95 -29.60 -54.76
C SER A 12 -8.67 -28.92 -54.25
N GLY A 13 -7.76 -29.73 -53.71
CA GLY A 13 -6.31 -29.51 -53.75
C GLY A 13 -5.65 -28.78 -52.57
N THR A 14 -5.04 -29.52 -51.65
CA THR A 14 -3.57 -29.73 -51.53
C THR A 14 -3.22 -30.37 -50.17
N LEU A 15 -2.15 -31.15 -50.17
CA LEU A 15 -1.70 -32.08 -49.13
C LEU A 15 -1.25 -31.40 -47.84
N GLY A 16 -1.59 -32.02 -46.70
CA GLY A 16 -1.02 -31.74 -45.38
C GLY A 16 -1.60 -32.67 -44.34
N TYR A 17 -0.96 -33.82 -44.13
CA TYR A 17 -1.37 -34.86 -43.18
C TYR A 17 -1.50 -34.31 -41.75
N SER A 18 -2.71 -34.35 -41.20
CA SER A 18 -2.92 -34.55 -39.76
C SER A 18 -3.86 -35.73 -39.60
N GLN A 19 -3.37 -36.83 -39.06
CA GLN A 19 -4.20 -37.99 -38.73
C GLN A 19 -5.21 -37.59 -37.66
N LEU A 20 -6.43 -37.26 -38.11
CA LEU A 20 -7.62 -37.18 -37.26
C LEU A 20 -7.80 -38.56 -36.63
N ASN A 21 -7.57 -38.62 -35.33
CA ASN A 21 -7.72 -39.83 -34.54
C ASN A 21 -9.21 -40.23 -34.49
N LEU A 22 -9.64 -41.02 -35.48
CA LEU A 22 -10.99 -41.54 -35.65
C LEU A 22 -11.51 -42.26 -34.39
N ASN A 23 -10.61 -42.78 -33.53
CA ASN A 23 -11.00 -43.39 -32.25
C ASN A 23 -11.45 -42.36 -31.21
N LYS A 24 -10.91 -41.13 -31.22
CA LYS A 24 -11.41 -40.03 -30.37
C LYS A 24 -12.81 -39.59 -30.82
N ILE A 25 -13.05 -39.52 -32.12
CA ILE A 25 -14.38 -39.16 -32.68
C ILE A 25 -15.41 -40.26 -32.38
N LYS A 26 -15.05 -41.54 -32.52
CA LYS A 26 -15.92 -42.67 -32.15
C LYS A 26 -16.22 -42.70 -30.64
N LYS A 27 -15.24 -42.43 -29.78
CA LYS A 27 -15.46 -42.30 -28.32
C LYS A 27 -16.35 -41.11 -27.97
N ALA A 28 -16.16 -39.96 -28.62
CA ALA A 28 -17.00 -38.78 -28.43
C ALA A 28 -18.44 -39.05 -28.88
N LYS A 29 -18.63 -39.68 -30.04
CA LYS A 29 -19.95 -40.08 -30.55
C LYS A 29 -20.65 -41.06 -29.62
N SER A 30 -19.95 -42.10 -29.15
CA SER A 30 -20.51 -43.08 -28.21
C SER A 30 -20.89 -42.46 -26.85
N LYS A 31 -20.11 -41.47 -26.39
CA LYS A 31 -20.42 -40.72 -25.17
C LYS A 31 -21.67 -39.85 -25.34
N VAL A 32 -21.77 -39.14 -26.47
CA VAL A 32 -22.94 -38.33 -26.83
C VAL A 32 -24.19 -39.20 -27.00
N GLU A 33 -24.08 -40.36 -27.64
CA GLU A 33 -25.20 -41.30 -27.80
C GLU A 33 -25.65 -41.87 -26.44
N LYS A 34 -24.73 -42.22 -25.54
CA LYS A 34 -25.07 -42.63 -24.16
C LYS A 34 -25.74 -41.50 -23.37
N GLU A 35 -25.28 -40.26 -23.52
CA GLU A 35 -25.89 -39.09 -22.87
C GLU A 35 -27.29 -38.80 -23.44
N LEU A 36 -27.50 -38.92 -24.76
CA LEU A 36 -28.83 -38.79 -25.39
C LEU A 36 -29.80 -39.90 -24.98
N THR A 37 -29.32 -41.13 -24.81
CA THR A 37 -30.16 -42.27 -24.40
C THR A 37 -30.56 -42.18 -22.91
N ASN A 38 -29.69 -41.61 -22.06
CA ASN A 38 -30.04 -41.33 -20.67
C ASN A 38 -30.97 -40.11 -20.52
N THR A 39 -30.88 -39.13 -21.43
CA THR A 39 -31.73 -37.94 -21.40
C THR A 39 -33.17 -38.24 -21.84
N THR A 40 -33.37 -39.18 -22.78
CA THR A 40 -34.70 -39.57 -23.26
C THR A 40 -35.47 -40.45 -22.28
N LYS A 41 -34.79 -41.13 -21.35
CA LYS A 41 -35.44 -41.92 -20.28
C LYS A 41 -35.95 -41.07 -19.09
N ASP A 42 -35.48 -39.82 -18.97
CA ASP A 42 -35.87 -38.89 -17.90
C ASP A 42 -37.00 -37.93 -18.34
N MET A 43 -37.39 -37.95 -19.63
CA MET A 43 -38.47 -37.12 -20.18
C MET A 43 -39.89 -37.61 -19.86
N SER A 44 -40.05 -38.75 -19.16
CA SER A 44 -41.35 -39.16 -18.60
C SER A 44 -41.57 -38.64 -17.18
N GLN A 45 -40.62 -37.90 -16.60
CA GLN A 45 -40.83 -37.24 -15.31
C GLN A 45 -41.64 -35.97 -15.50
N ASN A 46 -42.62 -35.78 -14.61
CA ASN A 46 -43.43 -34.57 -14.49
C ASN A 46 -42.54 -33.32 -14.68
N PRO A 47 -42.84 -32.40 -15.61
CA PRO A 47 -42.07 -31.18 -15.88
C PRO A 47 -41.70 -30.38 -14.62
N CYS A 48 -42.53 -30.48 -13.58
CA CYS A 48 -42.31 -29.89 -12.27
C CYS A 48 -41.10 -30.50 -11.53
N SER A 49 -40.97 -31.82 -11.53
CA SER A 49 -39.86 -32.54 -10.89
C SER A 49 -38.51 -32.16 -11.50
N SER A 50 -38.45 -32.12 -12.84
CA SER A 50 -37.23 -31.75 -13.57
C SER A 50 -36.80 -30.30 -13.32
N ALA A 51 -37.77 -29.38 -13.28
CA ALA A 51 -37.51 -27.97 -12.97
C ALA A 51 -37.05 -27.78 -11.52
N GLN A 52 -37.66 -28.46 -10.54
CA GLN A 52 -37.26 -28.42 -9.13
C GLN A 52 -35.86 -28.99 -8.90
N LYS A 53 -35.54 -30.12 -9.53
CA LYS A 53 -34.18 -30.72 -9.49
C LYS A 53 -33.13 -29.76 -10.06
N SER A 54 -33.48 -29.02 -11.11
CA SER A 54 -32.60 -28.00 -11.70
C SER A 54 -32.43 -26.80 -10.77
N LEU A 55 -33.50 -26.29 -10.16
CA LEU A 55 -33.44 -25.23 -9.16
C LEU A 55 -32.52 -25.61 -7.99
N THR A 56 -32.73 -26.79 -7.41
CA THR A 56 -31.93 -27.34 -6.30
C THR A 56 -30.45 -27.41 -6.67
N LYS A 57 -30.13 -27.88 -7.89
CA LYS A 57 -28.75 -27.94 -8.39
C LYS A 57 -28.08 -26.57 -8.45
N TYR A 58 -28.80 -25.51 -8.84
CA TYR A 58 -28.23 -24.16 -8.88
C TYR A 58 -28.11 -23.53 -7.48
N LEU A 59 -29.04 -23.82 -6.57
CA LEU A 59 -28.91 -23.42 -5.16
C LEU A 59 -27.68 -24.06 -4.50
N GLN A 60 -27.43 -25.34 -4.74
CA GLN A 60 -26.23 -26.00 -4.23
C GLN A 60 -24.94 -25.35 -4.77
N LYS A 61 -24.90 -25.03 -6.07
CA LYS A 61 -23.74 -24.33 -6.65
C LYS A 61 -23.51 -22.93 -6.06
N LEU A 62 -24.57 -22.26 -5.62
CA LEU A 62 -24.46 -20.99 -4.91
C LEU A 62 -23.89 -21.19 -3.51
N GLU A 63 -24.33 -22.22 -2.79
CA GLU A 63 -23.77 -22.60 -1.50
C GLU A 63 -22.28 -22.94 -1.60
N ASP A 64 -21.90 -23.75 -2.58
CA ASP A 64 -20.49 -24.12 -2.84
C ASP A 64 -19.64 -22.87 -3.10
N LYS A 65 -20.14 -21.95 -3.95
CA LYS A 65 -19.44 -20.69 -4.25
C LYS A 65 -19.38 -19.75 -3.05
N LYS A 66 -20.40 -19.75 -2.18
CA LYS A 66 -20.39 -18.99 -0.94
C LYS A 66 -19.34 -19.55 0.03
N ALA A 67 -19.23 -20.87 0.16
CA ALA A 67 -18.22 -21.53 0.97
C ALA A 67 -16.79 -21.27 0.46
N GLU A 68 -16.61 -21.10 -0.86
CA GLU A 68 -15.35 -20.71 -1.49
C GLU A 68 -15.05 -19.19 -1.36
N ASN A 69 -15.86 -18.41 -0.65
CA ASN A 69 -15.80 -16.94 -0.61
C ASN A 69 -15.90 -16.26 -2.00
N GLN A 70 -16.60 -16.88 -2.94
CA GLN A 70 -16.77 -16.39 -4.33
C GLN A 70 -18.14 -15.73 -4.58
N VAL A 71 -18.71 -15.09 -3.56
CA VAL A 71 -20.07 -14.48 -3.60
C VAL A 71 -20.17 -13.34 -4.62
N SER A 72 -19.07 -12.64 -4.93
CA SER A 72 -19.05 -11.59 -5.98
C SER A 72 -18.68 -12.10 -7.38
N SER A 73 -18.43 -13.40 -7.55
CA SER A 73 -17.99 -13.94 -8.84
C SER A 73 -19.05 -13.84 -9.94
N GLY A 74 -18.62 -13.70 -11.19
CA GLY A 74 -19.52 -13.76 -12.35
C GLY A 74 -20.32 -15.07 -12.43
N SER A 75 -19.72 -16.18 -11.99
CA SER A 75 -20.39 -17.47 -11.86
C SER A 75 -21.53 -17.46 -10.82
N PHE A 76 -21.34 -16.81 -9.67
CA PHE A 76 -22.37 -16.71 -8.63
C PHE A 76 -23.62 -16.00 -9.18
N ARG A 77 -23.41 -14.87 -9.87
CA ARG A 77 -24.50 -14.13 -10.52
C ARG A 77 -25.23 -14.96 -11.60
N THR A 78 -24.46 -15.73 -12.36
CA THR A 78 -25.00 -16.62 -13.41
C THR A 78 -25.88 -17.72 -12.81
N TYR A 79 -25.51 -18.24 -11.64
CA TYR A 79 -26.29 -19.24 -10.92
C TYR A 79 -27.56 -18.64 -10.29
N ILE A 80 -27.52 -17.41 -9.76
CA ILE A 80 -28.75 -16.69 -9.34
C ILE A 80 -29.73 -16.56 -10.49
N ASN A 81 -29.29 -16.02 -11.64
CA ASN A 81 -30.17 -15.84 -12.81
C ASN A 81 -30.73 -17.18 -13.33
N SER A 82 -29.97 -18.25 -13.20
CA SER A 82 -30.42 -19.60 -13.59
C SER A 82 -31.46 -20.12 -12.60
N ALA A 83 -31.22 -20.02 -11.29
CA ALA A 83 -32.18 -20.38 -10.25
C ALA A 83 -33.49 -19.59 -10.39
N GLU A 84 -33.44 -18.27 -10.62
CA GLU A 84 -34.63 -17.44 -10.84
C GLU A 84 -35.50 -17.92 -12.03
N ARG A 85 -34.86 -18.29 -13.14
CA ARG A 85 -35.58 -18.82 -14.32
C ARG A 85 -36.33 -20.10 -13.98
N TYR A 86 -35.71 -21.02 -13.25
CA TYR A 86 -36.38 -22.26 -12.82
C TYR A 86 -37.48 -21.98 -11.80
N LEU A 87 -37.23 -21.12 -10.81
CA LEU A 87 -38.24 -20.72 -9.83
C LEU A 87 -39.49 -20.14 -10.52
N LYS A 88 -39.30 -19.22 -11.47
CA LYS A 88 -40.39 -18.65 -12.27
C LYS A 88 -41.13 -19.70 -13.10
N SER A 89 -40.42 -20.65 -13.71
CA SER A 89 -41.05 -21.74 -14.46
C SER A 89 -41.86 -22.67 -13.55
N ILE A 90 -41.39 -22.95 -12.33
CA ILE A 90 -42.10 -23.80 -11.38
C ILE A 90 -43.38 -23.11 -10.94
N LYS A 91 -43.30 -21.85 -10.48
CA LYS A 91 -44.49 -21.06 -10.09
C LYS A 91 -45.54 -20.96 -11.18
N SER A 92 -45.12 -20.87 -12.44
CA SER A 92 -46.04 -20.77 -13.57
C SER A 92 -46.66 -22.10 -14.00
N LYS A 93 -45.92 -23.22 -13.90
CA LYS A 93 -46.37 -24.51 -14.45
C LYS A 93 -46.85 -25.50 -13.39
N CYS A 94 -46.54 -25.21 -12.13
CA CYS A 94 -46.69 -26.11 -10.98
C CYS A 94 -47.17 -25.31 -9.76
N PRO A 95 -48.32 -24.64 -9.83
CA PRO A 95 -48.77 -23.71 -8.80
C PRO A 95 -48.99 -24.38 -7.42
N ASP A 96 -49.29 -25.69 -7.42
CA ASP A 96 -49.53 -26.46 -6.19
C ASP A 96 -48.24 -26.99 -5.54
N LEU A 97 -47.07 -26.80 -6.18
CA LEU A 97 -45.79 -27.24 -5.62
C LEU A 97 -45.26 -26.16 -4.66
N ASP A 98 -45.18 -26.49 -3.37
CA ASP A 98 -44.54 -25.63 -2.38
C ASP A 98 -43.02 -25.55 -2.61
N ILE A 99 -42.55 -24.36 -2.94
CA ILE A 99 -41.14 -24.01 -3.19
C ILE A 99 -40.70 -22.81 -2.35
N SER A 100 -41.39 -22.57 -1.24
CA SER A 100 -41.13 -21.43 -0.35
C SER A 100 -39.71 -21.47 0.25
N ALA A 101 -39.19 -22.67 0.55
CA ALA A 101 -37.84 -22.85 1.06
C ALA A 101 -36.77 -22.44 0.03
N GLU A 102 -36.88 -22.92 -1.21
CA GLU A 102 -35.96 -22.60 -2.31
C GLU A 102 -36.01 -21.11 -2.68
N GLU A 103 -37.20 -20.50 -2.63
CA GLU A 103 -37.36 -19.06 -2.84
C GLU A 103 -36.67 -18.23 -1.75
N ASN A 104 -36.84 -18.60 -0.48
CA ASN A 104 -36.17 -17.94 0.63
C ASN A 104 -34.65 -18.07 0.54
N GLN A 105 -34.14 -19.25 0.17
CA GLN A 105 -32.70 -19.47 -0.01
C GLN A 105 -32.16 -18.64 -1.18
N LEU A 106 -32.88 -18.58 -2.31
CA LEU A 106 -32.48 -17.74 -3.45
C LEU A 106 -32.46 -16.25 -3.08
N ASN A 107 -33.42 -15.79 -2.28
CA ASN A 107 -33.48 -14.41 -1.81
C ASN A 107 -32.33 -14.08 -0.84
N ALA A 108 -31.93 -15.03 0.01
CA ALA A 108 -30.73 -14.89 0.84
C ALA A 108 -29.47 -14.73 -0.02
N PHE A 109 -29.28 -15.57 -1.05
CA PHE A 109 -28.13 -15.43 -1.96
C PHE A 109 -28.13 -14.11 -2.76
N LYS A 110 -29.31 -13.59 -3.13
CA LYS A 110 -29.41 -12.26 -3.75
C LYS A 110 -28.99 -11.15 -2.78
N SER A 111 -29.38 -11.26 -1.51
CA SER A 111 -28.92 -10.35 -0.46
C SER A 111 -27.40 -10.43 -0.31
N ASP A 112 -26.85 -11.63 -0.24
CA ASP A 112 -25.39 -11.88 -0.16
C ASP A 112 -24.65 -11.28 -1.37
N LEU A 113 -25.15 -11.47 -2.60
CA LEU A 113 -24.56 -10.87 -3.80
C LEU A 113 -24.63 -9.33 -3.77
N ASN A 114 -25.74 -8.75 -3.32
CA ASN A 114 -25.89 -7.30 -3.20
C ASN A 114 -24.94 -6.72 -2.15
N ASN A 115 -24.78 -7.42 -1.02
CA ASN A 115 -23.84 -7.04 0.04
C ASN A 115 -22.38 -7.17 -0.43
N ALA A 116 -22.05 -8.24 -1.16
CA ALA A 116 -20.72 -8.46 -1.74
C ALA A 116 -20.39 -7.46 -2.87
N GLY A 117 -21.38 -7.07 -3.67
CA GLY A 117 -21.24 -6.05 -4.71
C GLY A 117 -20.89 -4.66 -4.16
N GLY A 118 -21.37 -4.32 -2.96
CA GLY A 118 -20.94 -3.12 -2.24
C GLY A 118 -19.47 -3.17 -1.81
N ALA A 119 -18.96 -4.34 -1.43
CA ALA A 119 -17.56 -4.54 -1.03
C ALA A 119 -16.58 -4.52 -2.22
N ASP A 120 -16.91 -5.15 -3.35
CA ASP A 120 -16.08 -5.05 -4.57
C ASP A 120 -16.16 -3.65 -5.20
N GLY A 121 -17.33 -3.00 -5.14
CA GLY A 121 -17.48 -1.58 -5.49
C GLY A 121 -16.61 -0.68 -4.61
N ALA A 122 -16.54 -0.96 -3.31
CA ALA A 122 -15.67 -0.26 -2.36
C ALA A 122 -14.17 -0.51 -2.61
N ARG A 123 -13.79 -1.75 -2.92
CA ARG A 123 -12.41 -2.11 -3.27
C ARG A 123 -11.96 -1.41 -4.56
N GLN A 124 -12.80 -1.41 -5.59
CA GLN A 124 -12.55 -0.70 -6.85
C GLN A 124 -12.54 0.82 -6.65
N ALA A 125 -13.42 1.36 -5.80
CA ALA A 125 -13.39 2.76 -5.40
C ALA A 125 -12.09 3.13 -4.69
N SER A 126 -11.56 2.26 -3.81
CA SER A 126 -10.30 2.47 -3.09
C SER A 126 -9.08 2.42 -4.01
N ILE A 127 -9.03 1.45 -4.94
CA ILE A 127 -7.98 1.39 -5.98
C ILE A 127 -7.99 2.67 -6.84
N ARG A 128 -9.18 3.15 -7.21
CA ARG A 128 -9.34 4.36 -8.00
C ARG A 128 -9.03 5.63 -7.21
N LYS A 129 -9.34 5.67 -5.91
CA LYS A 129 -8.92 6.74 -4.99
C LYS A 129 -7.41 6.98 -5.10
N GLY A 130 -6.58 5.94 -5.14
CA GLY A 130 -5.13 6.09 -5.33
C GLY A 130 -4.72 6.73 -6.65
N TYR A 131 -5.40 6.41 -7.75
CA TYR A 131 -5.17 7.07 -9.05
C TYR A 131 -5.62 8.54 -9.03
N TYR A 132 -6.71 8.85 -8.32
CA TYR A 132 -7.23 10.21 -8.17
C TYR A 132 -6.38 11.06 -7.26
N ASP A 133 -5.90 10.50 -6.15
CA ASP A 133 -5.01 11.17 -5.22
C ASP A 133 -3.77 11.66 -5.97
N LYS A 134 -3.20 10.82 -6.83
CA LYS A 134 -2.05 11.17 -7.66
C LYS A 134 -2.35 12.24 -8.71
N ALA A 135 -3.41 12.07 -9.52
CA ALA A 135 -3.77 13.05 -10.55
C ALA A 135 -4.13 14.43 -9.98
N ILE A 136 -4.64 14.47 -8.74
CA ILE A 136 -4.94 15.70 -7.99
C ILE A 136 -3.67 16.31 -7.40
N ASP A 137 -2.78 15.52 -6.82
CA ASP A 137 -1.51 16.01 -6.26
C ASP A 137 -0.58 16.54 -7.37
N ASP A 138 -0.67 15.98 -8.58
CA ASP A 138 0.03 16.49 -9.77
C ASP A 138 -0.56 17.82 -10.29
N LEU A 139 -1.79 18.18 -9.91
CA LEU A 139 -2.48 19.39 -10.38
C LEU A 139 -2.06 20.65 -9.62
N VAL A 140 -1.72 20.51 -8.33
CA VAL A 140 -1.43 21.62 -7.43
C VAL A 140 -0.24 21.23 -6.54
N GLY A 141 0.94 21.77 -6.86
CA GLY A 141 2.12 21.61 -6.01
C GLY A 141 1.88 22.10 -4.57
N ASP A 142 2.58 21.53 -3.61
CA ASP A 142 2.50 21.87 -2.18
C ASP A 142 2.79 23.34 -1.86
N SER A 143 3.56 24.02 -2.73
CA SER A 143 3.85 25.45 -2.64
C SER A 143 2.75 26.35 -3.23
N HIS A 144 1.75 25.80 -3.90
CA HIS A 144 0.74 26.58 -4.59
C HIS A 144 -0.32 27.11 -3.59
N PRO A 145 -0.76 28.38 -3.67
CA PRO A 145 -1.72 28.95 -2.72
C PRO A 145 -3.06 28.19 -2.64
N ALA A 146 -3.47 27.52 -3.71
CA ALA A 146 -4.68 26.71 -3.75
C ALA A 146 -4.56 25.36 -3.01
N TYR A 147 -3.37 24.93 -2.61
CA TYR A 147 -3.12 23.57 -2.11
C TYR A 147 -4.02 23.18 -0.93
N ASN A 148 -4.21 24.07 0.02
CA ASN A 148 -5.06 23.80 1.20
C ASN A 148 -6.55 23.73 0.84
N ASP A 149 -7.02 24.62 -0.04
CA ASP A 149 -8.41 24.60 -0.53
C ASP A 149 -8.66 23.34 -1.35
N PHE A 150 -7.68 22.94 -2.17
CA PHE A 150 -7.72 21.71 -2.95
C PHE A 150 -7.72 20.47 -2.06
N LYS A 151 -6.89 20.42 -1.02
CA LYS A 151 -6.84 19.33 -0.04
C LYS A 151 -8.16 19.18 0.71
N LYS A 152 -8.81 20.29 1.05
CA LYS A 152 -10.14 20.32 1.68
C LYS A 152 -11.21 19.79 0.73
N ALA A 153 -11.25 20.29 -0.51
CA ALA A 153 -12.19 19.82 -1.54
C ALA A 153 -11.96 18.33 -1.88
N LYS A 154 -10.70 17.90 -1.98
CA LYS A 154 -10.28 16.50 -2.18
C LYS A 154 -10.81 15.59 -1.07
N SER A 155 -10.68 15.99 0.20
CA SER A 155 -11.19 15.24 1.35
C SER A 155 -12.72 15.10 1.31
N ASN A 156 -13.44 16.17 0.96
CA ASN A 156 -14.90 16.12 0.83
C ASN A 156 -15.37 15.30 -0.39
N PHE A 157 -14.65 15.37 -1.51
CA PHE A 157 -14.96 14.67 -2.75
C PHE A 157 -14.64 13.16 -2.69
N LEU A 158 -13.40 12.79 -2.36
CA LEU A 158 -12.92 11.41 -2.51
C LEU A 158 -13.25 10.52 -1.33
N ILE A 159 -13.24 11.04 -0.11
CA ILE A 159 -13.47 10.23 1.09
C ILE A 159 -14.97 10.03 1.26
N LYS A 160 -15.73 11.12 1.34
CA LYS A 160 -17.14 11.03 1.73
C LYS A 160 -18.05 10.51 0.61
N ALA A 161 -17.96 11.00 -0.62
CA ALA A 161 -18.88 10.58 -1.68
C ALA A 161 -18.73 9.09 -2.03
N PHE A 162 -17.50 8.57 -2.02
CA PHE A 162 -17.24 7.14 -2.23
C PHE A 162 -17.57 6.29 -1.00
N GLU A 163 -17.34 6.79 0.22
CA GLU A 163 -17.77 6.10 1.45
C GLU A 163 -19.30 5.96 1.53
N TYR A 164 -20.06 7.02 1.21
CA TYR A 164 -21.52 6.94 1.18
C TYR A 164 -22.00 5.95 0.09
N TYR A 165 -21.32 5.88 -1.05
CA TYR A 165 -21.66 4.93 -2.09
C TYR A 165 -21.39 3.48 -1.63
N ARG A 166 -20.24 3.26 -0.99
CA ARG A 166 -19.85 1.99 -0.34
C ARG A 166 -20.90 1.51 0.68
N HIS A 167 -21.62 2.41 1.33
CA HIS A 167 -22.63 2.09 2.35
C HIS A 167 -24.07 2.07 1.81
N ASN A 168 -24.29 1.93 0.49
CA ASN A 168 -25.62 1.94 -0.14
C ASN A 168 -26.43 3.20 0.18
N LYS A 169 -25.77 4.35 0.27
CA LYS A 169 -26.38 5.67 0.49
C LYS A 169 -26.24 6.54 -0.77
N PRO A 170 -26.92 6.20 -1.87
CA PRO A 170 -26.75 6.87 -3.15
C PRO A 170 -27.16 8.35 -3.09
N THR A 171 -28.20 8.68 -2.34
CA THR A 171 -28.69 10.06 -2.15
C THR A 171 -27.64 10.94 -1.48
N GLU A 172 -26.99 10.43 -0.43
CA GLU A 172 -25.92 11.12 0.27
C GLU A 172 -24.67 11.23 -0.59
N SER A 173 -24.36 10.20 -1.38
CA SER A 173 -23.27 10.22 -2.36
C SER A 173 -23.46 11.31 -3.41
N PHE A 174 -24.70 11.46 -3.92
CA PHE A 174 -25.06 12.53 -4.84
C PHE A 174 -24.97 13.92 -4.20
N THR A 175 -25.43 14.06 -2.95
CA THR A 175 -25.31 15.32 -2.20
C THR A 175 -23.85 15.72 -2.04
N ARG A 176 -22.96 14.80 -1.64
CA ARG A 176 -21.52 15.07 -1.50
C ARG A 176 -20.85 15.35 -2.84
N LEU A 177 -21.22 14.64 -3.90
CA LEU A 177 -20.72 14.92 -5.25
C LEU A 177 -21.11 16.33 -5.72
N LYS A 178 -22.33 16.78 -5.39
CA LYS A 178 -22.80 18.14 -5.69
C LYS A 178 -22.06 19.21 -4.87
N GLU A 179 -21.83 18.96 -3.58
CA GLU A 179 -21.02 19.84 -2.71
C GLU A 179 -19.60 19.98 -3.22
N ALA A 180 -18.93 18.86 -3.52
CA ALA A 180 -17.59 18.85 -4.10
C ALA A 180 -17.53 19.63 -5.42
N LYS A 181 -18.59 19.56 -6.24
CA LYS A 181 -18.66 20.28 -7.52
C LYS A 181 -18.69 21.79 -7.29
N GLY A 182 -19.43 22.22 -6.27
CA GLY A 182 -19.44 23.60 -5.81
C GLY A 182 -18.06 24.05 -5.33
N GLU A 183 -17.39 23.23 -4.51
CA GLU A 183 -16.05 23.52 -3.99
C GLU A 183 -15.02 23.63 -5.12
N PHE A 184 -14.94 22.66 -6.04
CA PHE A 184 -14.02 22.72 -7.19
C PHE A 184 -14.34 23.88 -8.15
N SER A 185 -15.61 24.23 -8.34
CA SER A 185 -15.98 25.40 -9.15
C SER A 185 -15.49 26.70 -8.49
N SER A 186 -15.57 26.79 -7.15
CA SER A 186 -15.06 27.95 -6.41
C SER A 186 -13.53 28.05 -6.47
N ILE A 187 -12.82 26.91 -6.42
CA ILE A 187 -11.35 26.91 -6.57
C ILE A 187 -10.99 27.33 -8.00
N ALA A 188 -11.67 26.78 -9.01
CA ALA A 188 -11.45 27.14 -10.41
C ALA A 188 -11.70 28.64 -10.70
N SER A 189 -12.68 29.27 -10.04
CA SER A 189 -12.90 30.72 -10.18
C SER A 189 -11.81 31.56 -9.52
N ASN A 190 -11.22 31.07 -8.43
CA ASN A 190 -10.19 31.76 -7.66
C ASN A 190 -8.78 31.52 -8.22
N HIS A 191 -8.57 30.43 -8.96
CA HIS A 191 -7.28 29.99 -9.50
C HIS A 191 -7.41 29.62 -10.98
N LYS A 192 -7.46 30.65 -11.84
CA LYS A 192 -7.64 30.50 -13.29
C LYS A 192 -6.44 29.88 -14.01
N ASP A 193 -5.32 29.80 -13.33
CA ASP A 193 -4.05 29.22 -13.79
C ASP A 193 -4.04 27.68 -13.71
N LEU A 194 -5.01 27.08 -13.03
CA LEU A 194 -5.13 25.62 -12.88
C LEU A 194 -6.10 25.04 -13.94
N ASP A 195 -5.72 23.92 -14.56
CA ASP A 195 -6.58 23.20 -15.51
C ASP A 195 -7.47 22.18 -14.80
N PHE A 196 -8.76 22.50 -14.66
CA PHE A 196 -9.74 21.61 -14.03
C PHE A 196 -10.39 20.60 -14.98
N THR A 197 -9.94 20.48 -16.23
CA THR A 197 -10.59 19.63 -17.25
C THR A 197 -10.68 18.17 -16.81
N ILE A 198 -9.60 17.64 -16.21
CA ILE A 198 -9.56 16.27 -15.70
C ILE A 198 -10.56 16.07 -14.56
N VAL A 199 -10.58 17.00 -13.59
CA VAL A 199 -11.49 16.97 -12.44
C VAL A 199 -12.95 16.97 -12.92
N HIS A 200 -13.32 17.88 -13.83
CA HIS A 200 -14.69 17.96 -14.36
C HIS A 200 -15.12 16.70 -15.13
N SER A 201 -14.21 16.14 -15.96
CA SER A 201 -14.46 14.90 -16.70
C SER A 201 -14.79 13.75 -15.74
N GLU A 202 -14.02 13.59 -14.68
CA GLU A 202 -14.21 12.52 -13.71
C GLU A 202 -15.45 12.71 -12.84
N MET A 203 -15.76 13.95 -12.42
CA MET A 203 -17.01 14.23 -11.72
C MET A 203 -18.24 13.87 -12.56
N LYS A 204 -18.21 14.21 -13.86
CA LYS A 204 -19.27 13.87 -14.82
C LYS A 204 -19.39 12.36 -15.03
N ARG A 205 -18.27 11.64 -15.05
CA ARG A 205 -18.22 10.18 -15.15
C ARG A 205 -18.85 9.51 -13.93
N LEU A 206 -18.49 9.95 -12.73
CA LEU A 206 -19.07 9.46 -11.47
C LEU A 206 -20.56 9.78 -11.38
N GLU A 207 -20.96 10.97 -11.78
CA GLU A 207 -22.37 11.35 -11.89
C GLU A 207 -23.12 10.40 -12.83
N GLY A 208 -22.50 9.99 -13.95
CA GLY A 208 -23.07 9.00 -14.87
C GLY A 208 -23.17 7.59 -14.28
N LEU A 209 -22.16 7.14 -13.52
CA LEU A 209 -22.18 5.86 -12.81
C LEU A 209 -23.26 5.82 -11.72
N LEU A 210 -23.45 6.91 -11.00
CA LEU A 210 -24.47 7.03 -9.95
C LEU A 210 -25.88 7.16 -10.54
N LYS A 211 -26.04 7.75 -11.73
CA LYS A 211 -27.35 7.97 -12.39
C LYS A 211 -27.90 6.75 -13.14
N SER A 212 -27.09 5.74 -13.46
CA SER A 212 -27.64 4.52 -14.08
C SER A 212 -28.38 3.68 -13.04
N GLU A 213 -29.72 3.81 -13.03
CA GLU A 213 -30.67 3.28 -12.04
C GLU A 213 -30.81 1.75 -11.97
N SER A 214 -29.88 0.96 -12.49
CA SER A 214 -29.81 -0.45 -12.13
C SER A 214 -28.37 -0.87 -11.84
N GLY A 215 -28.17 -1.46 -10.66
CA GLY A 215 -26.91 -2.14 -10.33
C GLY A 215 -26.51 -3.18 -11.38
N ALA A 216 -27.45 -3.66 -12.20
CA ALA A 216 -27.17 -4.56 -13.31
C ALA A 216 -26.40 -3.93 -14.47
N GLU A 217 -26.70 -2.68 -14.84
CA GLU A 217 -25.98 -1.97 -15.91
C GLU A 217 -24.60 -1.53 -15.44
N ILE A 218 -24.49 -1.07 -14.18
CA ILE A 218 -23.21 -0.75 -13.53
C ILE A 218 -22.33 -2.00 -13.47
N ASN A 219 -22.87 -3.13 -13.01
CA ASN A 219 -22.11 -4.39 -12.95
C ASN A 219 -21.70 -4.90 -14.33
N SER A 220 -22.47 -4.65 -15.38
CA SER A 220 -22.11 -5.00 -16.76
C SER A 220 -20.97 -4.10 -17.29
N LYS A 221 -21.04 -2.79 -17.03
CA LYS A 221 -19.96 -1.85 -17.37
C LYS A 221 -18.69 -2.15 -16.58
N LEU A 222 -18.80 -2.43 -15.28
CA LEU A 222 -17.69 -2.85 -14.43
C LEU A 222 -17.12 -4.20 -14.86
N ALA A 223 -17.93 -5.18 -15.25
CA ALA A 223 -17.43 -6.45 -15.77
C ALA A 223 -16.63 -6.26 -17.06
N LYS A 224 -17.11 -5.42 -17.99
CA LYS A 224 -16.36 -5.05 -19.20
C LYS A 224 -15.05 -4.34 -18.86
N GLU A 225 -15.11 -3.38 -17.94
CA GLU A 225 -13.93 -2.61 -17.49
C GLU A 225 -12.92 -3.50 -16.76
N ASN A 226 -13.37 -4.47 -15.94
CA ASN A 226 -12.52 -5.42 -15.25
C ASN A 226 -11.81 -6.37 -16.22
N VAL A 227 -12.53 -6.85 -17.24
CA VAL A 227 -11.92 -7.67 -18.30
C VAL A 227 -10.90 -6.85 -19.09
N ALA A 228 -11.24 -5.60 -19.48
CA ALA A 228 -10.31 -4.71 -20.15
C ALA A 228 -9.08 -4.39 -19.29
N ASN A 229 -9.26 -4.14 -17.99
CA ASN A 229 -8.18 -3.89 -17.05
C ASN A 229 -7.30 -5.14 -16.85
N TYR A 230 -7.88 -6.34 -16.75
CA TYR A 230 -7.13 -7.60 -16.68
C TYR A 230 -6.20 -7.75 -17.89
N PHE A 231 -6.75 -7.61 -19.11
CA PHE A 231 -5.94 -7.72 -20.33
C PHE A 231 -4.94 -6.58 -20.49
N ARG A 232 -5.33 -5.36 -20.13
CA ARG A 232 -4.42 -4.21 -20.09
C ARG A 232 -3.26 -4.44 -19.14
N ASP A 233 -3.53 -4.91 -17.92
CA ASP A 233 -2.51 -5.11 -16.91
C ASP A 233 -1.54 -6.22 -17.34
N ILE A 234 -2.05 -7.32 -17.91
CA ILE A 234 -1.20 -8.35 -18.52
C ILE A 234 -0.36 -7.76 -19.65
N HIS A 235 -0.98 -7.01 -20.56
CA HIS A 235 -0.26 -6.34 -21.65
C HIS A 235 0.82 -5.38 -21.15
N MET A 236 0.51 -4.52 -20.17
CA MET A 236 1.46 -3.56 -19.61
C MET A 236 2.64 -4.27 -18.94
N ASN A 237 2.38 -5.34 -18.19
CA ASN A 237 3.43 -6.14 -17.56
C ASN A 237 4.27 -6.90 -18.60
N LEU A 238 3.64 -7.47 -19.62
CA LEU A 238 4.34 -8.19 -20.69
C LEU A 238 5.14 -7.23 -21.58
N ASN A 239 4.58 -6.05 -21.87
CA ASN A 239 5.24 -4.99 -22.62
C ASN A 239 6.37 -4.35 -21.81
N TYR A 240 6.29 -4.30 -20.47
CA TYR A 240 7.43 -3.90 -19.63
C TYR A 240 8.62 -4.84 -19.84
N VAL A 241 8.37 -6.15 -19.85
CA VAL A 241 9.39 -7.14 -20.22
C VAL A 241 9.84 -7.01 -21.69
N TYR A 242 8.95 -6.56 -22.59
CA TYR A 242 9.21 -6.47 -24.04
C TYR A 242 9.92 -5.17 -24.49
N SER A 243 9.73 -4.04 -23.80
CA SER A 243 10.06 -2.69 -24.27
C SER A 243 11.25 -2.02 -23.57
N GLU A 244 11.72 -2.53 -22.41
CA GLU A 244 12.92 -1.97 -21.75
C GLU A 244 14.20 -2.12 -22.59
N THR A 245 14.18 -2.85 -23.70
CA THR A 245 15.32 -2.92 -24.62
C THR A 245 15.49 -1.69 -25.53
N SER A 246 14.51 -0.78 -25.61
CA SER A 246 14.57 0.36 -26.57
C SER A 246 14.86 1.72 -25.95
N HIS A 247 14.84 1.87 -24.63
CA HIS A 247 15.30 3.09 -23.97
C HIS A 247 16.79 2.92 -23.69
N GLY A 248 17.61 3.62 -24.49
CA GLY A 248 19.06 3.57 -24.42
C GLY A 248 19.55 3.80 -22.98
N ALA A 249 20.69 3.17 -22.68
CA ALA A 249 21.37 3.19 -21.39
C ALA A 249 21.89 4.59 -20.99
N ASP A 250 21.01 5.57 -20.83
CA ASP A 250 21.36 6.84 -20.22
C ASP A 250 21.38 6.65 -18.69
N ALA A 251 22.52 6.15 -18.25
CA ALA A 251 22.83 5.73 -16.89
C ALA A 251 22.98 6.92 -15.95
N THR A 252 21.88 7.48 -15.43
CA THR A 252 21.95 8.42 -14.30
C THR A 252 20.83 8.34 -13.25
N GLN A 253 19.81 7.49 -13.37
CA GLN A 253 18.70 7.48 -12.38
C GLN A 253 18.63 6.20 -11.54
N GLY A 254 19.46 6.14 -10.49
CA GLY A 254 19.39 5.14 -9.41
C GLY A 254 18.05 5.05 -8.66
N LEU A 255 17.11 5.97 -8.90
CA LEU A 255 15.79 6.02 -8.26
C LEU A 255 14.72 5.16 -8.96
N GLN A 256 14.97 4.63 -10.17
CA GLN A 256 13.97 3.81 -10.88
C GLN A 256 13.99 2.31 -10.51
N PHE A 257 15.05 1.83 -9.84
CA PHE A 257 15.27 0.40 -9.60
C PHE A 257 14.34 -0.24 -8.56
N THR A 258 13.99 0.47 -7.49
CA THR A 258 13.05 -0.04 -6.47
C THR A 258 11.62 -0.11 -6.99
N GLU A 259 11.25 0.72 -7.96
CA GLU A 259 9.98 0.62 -8.70
C GLU A 259 9.95 -0.62 -9.59
N SER A 260 11.05 -0.94 -10.29
CA SER A 260 11.18 -2.13 -11.14
C SER A 260 11.03 -3.44 -10.35
N HIS A 261 11.64 -3.53 -9.16
CA HIS A 261 11.50 -4.68 -8.25
C HIS A 261 10.06 -4.89 -7.78
N LYS A 262 9.39 -3.81 -7.33
CA LYS A 262 7.98 -3.87 -6.92
C LYS A 262 7.07 -4.27 -8.08
N LYS A 263 7.35 -3.76 -9.28
CA LYS A 263 6.65 -4.15 -10.50
C LYS A 263 6.84 -5.65 -10.76
N LEU A 264 8.07 -6.16 -10.77
CA LEU A 264 8.36 -7.60 -10.94
C LEU A 264 7.63 -8.50 -9.94
N HIS A 265 7.62 -8.15 -8.64
CA HIS A 265 6.86 -8.91 -7.65
C HIS A 265 5.35 -8.87 -7.89
N LYS A 266 4.80 -7.68 -8.22
CA LYS A 266 3.40 -7.55 -8.59
C LYS A 266 3.09 -8.36 -9.86
N THR A 267 3.99 -8.34 -10.83
CA THR A 267 3.93 -9.11 -12.08
C THR A 267 3.94 -10.61 -11.77
N GLN A 268 4.80 -11.09 -10.87
CA GLN A 268 4.81 -12.49 -10.43
C GLN A 268 3.49 -12.91 -9.79
N GLU A 269 2.96 -12.13 -8.86
CA GLU A 269 1.68 -12.45 -8.21
C GLU A 269 0.54 -12.48 -9.23
N LEU A 270 0.52 -11.53 -10.18
CA LEU A 270 -0.45 -11.52 -11.29
C LEU A 270 -0.29 -12.76 -12.19
N PHE A 271 0.94 -13.23 -12.39
CA PHE A 271 1.25 -14.36 -13.24
C PHE A 271 1.42 -15.68 -12.48
N LYS A 272 1.13 -15.74 -11.17
CA LYS A 272 1.45 -16.94 -10.38
C LYS A 272 0.64 -18.15 -10.84
N ASP A 273 -0.60 -17.89 -11.22
CA ASP A 273 -1.59 -18.85 -11.74
C ASP A 273 -1.79 -18.69 -13.26
N PHE A 274 -0.95 -17.90 -13.93
CA PHE A 274 -1.10 -17.66 -15.35
C PHE A 274 -0.44 -18.78 -16.15
N SER A 275 -1.21 -19.42 -17.01
CA SER A 275 -0.68 -20.21 -18.12
C SER A 275 -1.10 -19.60 -19.45
N LYS A 276 -0.32 -19.86 -20.51
CA LYS A 276 -0.71 -19.52 -21.88
C LYS A 276 -2.10 -20.07 -22.23
N THR A 277 -2.42 -21.27 -21.73
CA THR A 277 -3.72 -21.91 -21.91
C THR A 277 -4.83 -21.13 -21.23
N ASP A 278 -4.65 -20.74 -19.96
CA ASP A 278 -5.65 -20.00 -19.20
C ASP A 278 -5.89 -18.60 -19.79
N TYR A 279 -4.83 -17.97 -20.29
CA TYR A 279 -4.96 -16.70 -21.00
C TYR A 279 -5.78 -16.83 -22.29
N LEU A 280 -5.46 -17.82 -23.11
CA LEU A 280 -6.22 -18.08 -24.34
C LEU A 280 -7.67 -18.45 -24.03
N GLN A 281 -7.92 -19.18 -22.94
CA GLN A 281 -9.27 -19.45 -22.46
C GLN A 281 -9.99 -18.17 -22.03
N ALA A 282 -9.33 -17.28 -21.27
CA ALA A 282 -9.89 -15.98 -20.88
C ALA A 282 -10.24 -15.11 -22.10
N VAL A 283 -9.45 -15.20 -23.18
CA VAL A 283 -9.75 -14.54 -24.46
C VAL A 283 -11.01 -15.11 -25.09
N GLU A 284 -11.17 -16.43 -25.14
CA GLU A 284 -12.39 -17.08 -25.67
C GLU A 284 -13.62 -16.79 -24.80
N ASP A 285 -13.45 -16.70 -23.48
CA ASP A 285 -14.50 -16.29 -22.56
C ASP A 285 -14.91 -14.82 -22.81
N ALA A 286 -13.95 -13.92 -23.05
CA ALA A 286 -14.22 -12.53 -23.37
C ALA A 286 -14.97 -12.37 -24.71
N LYS A 287 -14.65 -13.21 -25.71
CA LYS A 287 -15.40 -13.28 -26.98
C LYS A 287 -16.83 -13.74 -26.74
N SER A 288 -17.00 -14.83 -25.99
CA SER A 288 -18.30 -15.44 -25.71
C SER A 288 -19.21 -14.52 -24.90
N ASN A 289 -18.63 -13.71 -24.00
CA ASN A 289 -19.37 -12.78 -23.13
C ASN A 289 -19.54 -11.37 -23.75
N GLY A 290 -19.09 -11.15 -24.98
CA GLY A 290 -19.21 -9.84 -25.66
C GLY A 290 -18.40 -8.71 -25.01
N THR A 291 -17.35 -9.04 -24.26
CA THR A 291 -16.43 -8.08 -23.62
C THR A 291 -15.12 -7.92 -24.39
N TYR A 292 -14.85 -8.79 -25.37
CA TYR A 292 -13.63 -8.78 -26.19
C TYR A 292 -13.31 -7.43 -26.82
N THR A 293 -14.28 -6.75 -27.43
CA THR A 293 -14.06 -5.46 -28.12
C THR A 293 -13.50 -4.37 -27.19
N SER A 294 -13.83 -4.40 -25.90
CA SER A 294 -13.28 -3.44 -24.92
C SER A 294 -11.81 -3.72 -24.54
N ALA A 295 -11.31 -4.91 -24.85
CA ALA A 295 -9.97 -5.37 -24.50
C ALA A 295 -9.12 -5.77 -25.72
N GLN A 296 -9.68 -5.70 -26.93
CA GLN A 296 -9.14 -6.28 -28.16
C GLN A 296 -7.68 -5.89 -28.41
N PHE A 297 -7.37 -4.60 -28.30
CA PHE A 297 -6.01 -4.10 -28.48
C PHE A 297 -4.99 -4.79 -27.56
N TYR A 298 -5.32 -4.90 -26.26
CA TYR A 298 -4.45 -5.54 -25.27
C TYR A 298 -4.34 -7.04 -25.51
N ILE A 299 -5.46 -7.68 -25.85
CA ILE A 299 -5.51 -9.11 -26.17
C ILE A 299 -4.58 -9.42 -27.34
N GLU A 300 -4.75 -8.69 -28.45
CA GLU A 300 -3.99 -8.90 -29.67
C GLU A 300 -2.50 -8.70 -29.45
N LYS A 301 -2.09 -7.68 -28.66
CA LYS A 301 -0.68 -7.44 -28.34
C LYS A 301 -0.04 -8.55 -27.53
N VAL A 302 -0.77 -9.10 -26.55
CA VAL A 302 -0.26 -10.23 -25.76
C VAL A 302 -0.23 -11.50 -26.61
N VAL A 303 -1.25 -11.75 -27.43
CA VAL A 303 -1.27 -12.91 -28.35
C VAL A 303 -0.13 -12.80 -29.38
N GLU A 304 0.11 -11.62 -29.94
CA GLU A 304 1.24 -11.33 -30.83
C GLU A 304 2.57 -11.68 -30.15
N ALA A 305 2.80 -11.18 -28.94
CA ALA A 305 4.01 -11.48 -28.18
C ALA A 305 4.15 -12.97 -27.80
N LEU A 306 3.03 -13.65 -27.47
CA LEU A 306 3.00 -15.09 -27.19
C LEU A 306 3.20 -15.96 -28.45
N ASN A 307 2.98 -15.39 -29.64
CA ASN A 307 3.20 -16.04 -30.94
C ASN A 307 4.62 -15.77 -31.48
N ASP A 308 5.20 -14.60 -31.21
CA ASP A 308 6.60 -14.26 -31.53
C ASP A 308 7.59 -14.67 -30.42
N TYR A 309 7.37 -15.87 -29.89
CA TYR A 309 7.95 -16.28 -28.61
C TYR A 309 9.48 -16.45 -28.63
N SER A 310 10.04 -16.88 -29.76
CA SER A 310 11.49 -17.02 -29.92
C SER A 310 12.21 -15.67 -29.86
N ASN A 311 11.61 -14.62 -30.44
CA ASN A 311 12.15 -13.27 -30.35
C ASN A 311 11.98 -12.67 -28.96
N PHE A 312 10.85 -12.97 -28.28
CA PHE A 312 10.65 -12.59 -26.88
C PHE A 312 11.82 -13.08 -26.00
N ILE A 313 12.16 -14.37 -26.07
CA ILE A 313 13.29 -14.94 -25.30
C ILE A 313 14.63 -14.29 -25.67
N ASN A 314 14.88 -14.03 -26.95
CA ASN A 314 16.12 -13.38 -27.37
C ASN A 314 16.22 -11.94 -26.83
N LYS A 315 15.10 -11.22 -26.72
CA LYS A 315 15.06 -9.89 -26.08
C LYS A 315 15.23 -9.99 -24.56
N SER A 316 14.62 -10.98 -23.92
CA SER A 316 14.77 -11.26 -22.48
C SER A 316 16.22 -11.54 -22.06
N ALA A 317 17.08 -12.00 -22.98
CA ALA A 317 18.51 -12.15 -22.73
C ALA A 317 19.18 -10.81 -22.39
N SER A 318 18.78 -9.73 -23.04
CA SER A 318 19.27 -8.39 -22.72
C SER A 318 18.86 -7.98 -21.30
N THR A 319 17.58 -8.17 -20.94
CA THR A 319 17.06 -7.86 -19.60
C THR A 319 17.78 -8.68 -18.52
N PHE A 320 17.97 -9.98 -18.74
CA PHE A 320 18.76 -10.83 -17.85
C PHE A 320 20.19 -10.31 -17.66
N ASN A 321 20.87 -9.96 -18.75
CA ASN A 321 22.22 -9.41 -18.69
C ASN A 321 22.24 -8.04 -18.00
N THR A 322 21.23 -7.21 -18.17
CA THR A 322 21.08 -5.94 -17.45
C THR A 322 21.03 -6.17 -15.95
N TYR A 323 20.16 -7.08 -15.48
CA TYR A 323 20.09 -7.41 -14.05
C TYR A 323 21.43 -7.94 -13.50
N LEU A 324 22.14 -8.80 -14.25
CA LEU A 324 23.47 -9.24 -13.83
C LEU A 324 24.53 -8.12 -13.85
N ASN A 325 24.45 -7.21 -14.82
CA ASN A 325 25.36 -6.08 -14.92
C ASN A 325 25.12 -5.07 -13.78
N ASN A 326 23.89 -4.96 -13.27
CA ASN A 326 23.55 -4.10 -12.14
C ASN A 326 24.30 -4.47 -10.86
N LEU A 327 24.72 -5.74 -10.70
CA LEU A 327 25.59 -6.16 -9.61
C LEU A 327 26.94 -5.42 -9.58
N ASN A 328 27.34 -4.81 -10.71
CA ASN A 328 28.55 -4.01 -10.82
C ASN A 328 28.29 -2.49 -10.72
N THR A 329 27.03 -2.05 -10.65
CA THR A 329 26.64 -0.64 -10.57
C THR A 329 27.00 -0.04 -9.22
N PHE A 330 27.43 1.23 -9.23
CA PHE A 330 27.73 1.99 -8.03
C PHE A 330 26.52 2.03 -7.08
N GLY A 331 26.74 1.69 -5.80
CA GLY A 331 25.70 1.63 -4.78
C GLY A 331 24.96 0.29 -4.67
N ILE A 332 25.18 -0.65 -5.60
CA ILE A 332 24.82 -2.08 -5.47
C ILE A 332 26.09 -2.88 -5.19
N LYS A 333 27.13 -2.70 -6.01
CA LYS A 333 28.39 -3.41 -5.87
C LYS A 333 29.00 -3.23 -4.47
N GLY A 334 29.26 -4.35 -3.80
CA GLY A 334 29.84 -4.37 -2.46
C GLY A 334 28.83 -4.22 -1.32
N ASP A 335 27.54 -4.04 -1.64
CA ASP A 335 26.45 -4.11 -0.67
C ASP A 335 25.79 -5.50 -0.72
N PRO A 336 26.00 -6.37 0.28
CA PRO A 336 25.47 -7.73 0.25
C PRO A 336 23.94 -7.80 0.19
N THR A 337 23.25 -6.81 0.74
CA THR A 337 21.78 -6.78 0.78
C THR A 337 21.23 -6.47 -0.60
N LYS A 338 21.74 -5.41 -1.25
CA LYS A 338 21.28 -5.01 -2.59
C LYS A 338 21.68 -5.99 -3.67
N GLU A 339 22.88 -6.57 -3.59
CA GLU A 339 23.30 -7.62 -4.51
C GLU A 339 22.37 -8.85 -4.40
N LEU A 340 21.94 -9.21 -3.20
CA LEU A 340 21.02 -10.32 -3.00
C LEU A 340 19.60 -9.99 -3.48
N GLU A 341 19.13 -8.77 -3.24
CA GLU A 341 17.84 -8.28 -3.77
C GLU A 341 17.81 -8.37 -5.30
N GLU A 342 18.85 -7.85 -5.98
CA GLU A 342 18.98 -7.88 -7.43
C GLU A 342 19.03 -9.32 -7.97
N LEU A 343 19.76 -10.22 -7.29
CA LEU A 343 19.83 -11.63 -7.67
C LEU A 343 18.48 -12.34 -7.49
N GLU A 344 17.76 -12.11 -6.40
CA GLU A 344 16.41 -12.70 -6.19
C GLU A 344 15.40 -12.16 -7.21
N ALA A 345 15.51 -10.89 -7.60
CA ALA A 345 14.70 -10.33 -8.68
C ALA A 345 15.03 -10.94 -10.05
N THR A 346 16.32 -11.18 -10.31
CA THR A 346 16.77 -11.87 -11.53
C THR A 346 16.25 -13.31 -11.55
N LYS A 347 16.35 -14.02 -10.42
CA LYS A 347 15.83 -15.38 -10.26
C LYS A 347 14.33 -15.40 -10.53
N LEU A 348 13.62 -14.43 -9.96
CA LEU A 348 12.20 -14.27 -10.16
C LEU A 348 11.85 -14.05 -11.64
N PHE A 349 12.58 -13.17 -12.32
CA PHE A 349 12.45 -12.95 -13.75
C PHE A 349 12.63 -14.27 -14.54
N CYS A 350 13.66 -15.06 -14.23
CA CYS A 350 13.88 -16.37 -14.87
C CYS A 350 12.74 -17.36 -14.60
N GLN A 351 12.23 -17.42 -13.36
CA GLN A 351 11.09 -18.27 -13.02
C GLN A 351 9.83 -17.86 -13.78
N LEU A 352 9.59 -16.55 -13.91
CA LEU A 352 8.48 -16.02 -14.70
C LEU A 352 8.61 -16.43 -16.17
N LEU A 353 9.79 -16.28 -16.77
CA LEU A 353 10.07 -16.74 -18.13
C LEU A 353 9.79 -18.24 -18.32
N LEU A 354 10.18 -19.06 -17.34
CA LEU A 354 9.94 -20.51 -17.38
C LEU A 354 8.46 -20.88 -17.22
N LYS A 355 7.64 -20.03 -16.59
CA LYS A 355 6.17 -20.22 -16.62
C LYS A 355 5.60 -20.03 -18.03
N PHE A 356 6.14 -19.06 -18.78
CA PHE A 356 5.72 -18.82 -20.17
C PHE A 356 6.31 -19.82 -21.16
N ALA A 357 7.52 -20.35 -20.92
CA ALA A 357 8.10 -21.46 -21.66
C ALA A 357 8.88 -22.42 -20.76
N PRO A 358 8.18 -23.46 -20.25
CA PRO A 358 8.77 -24.46 -19.37
C PRO A 358 9.98 -25.17 -19.99
N ASP A 359 9.96 -25.37 -21.30
CA ASP A 359 11.00 -26.11 -22.03
C ASP A 359 12.15 -25.22 -22.53
N ASN A 360 12.21 -23.95 -22.11
CA ASN A 360 13.25 -23.04 -22.58
C ASN A 360 14.61 -23.29 -21.91
N THR A 361 15.52 -23.93 -22.63
CA THR A 361 16.85 -24.30 -22.11
C THR A 361 17.70 -23.11 -21.67
N LYS A 362 17.61 -21.95 -22.33
CA LYS A 362 18.34 -20.73 -21.94
C LYS A 362 17.83 -20.18 -20.60
N ALA A 363 16.52 -20.08 -20.42
CA ALA A 363 15.93 -19.61 -19.17
C ALA A 363 16.25 -20.55 -17.99
N VAL A 364 16.30 -21.87 -18.21
CA VAL A 364 16.78 -22.84 -17.22
C VAL A 364 18.25 -22.58 -16.85
N GLN A 365 19.12 -22.36 -17.84
CA GLN A 365 20.53 -22.04 -17.61
C GLN A 365 20.70 -20.72 -16.83
N TRP A 366 19.93 -19.68 -17.17
CA TRP A 366 19.93 -18.41 -16.46
C TRP A 366 19.49 -18.56 -15.01
N LEU A 367 18.41 -19.31 -14.76
CA LEU A 367 17.95 -19.61 -13.41
C LEU A 367 19.07 -20.30 -12.60
N ASN A 368 19.68 -21.36 -13.15
CA ASN A 368 20.77 -22.08 -12.49
C ASN A 368 21.98 -21.18 -12.23
N GLN A 369 22.31 -20.28 -13.16
CA GLN A 369 23.40 -19.31 -12.99
C GLN A 369 23.12 -18.36 -11.82
N VAL A 370 21.90 -17.80 -11.75
CA VAL A 370 21.50 -16.90 -10.67
C VAL A 370 21.46 -17.63 -9.34
N GLU A 371 20.88 -18.83 -9.28
CA GLU A 371 20.84 -19.65 -8.08
C GLU A 371 22.26 -20.01 -7.59
N THR A 372 23.20 -20.23 -8.51
CA THR A 372 24.62 -20.41 -8.17
C THR A 372 25.23 -19.13 -7.59
N GLN A 373 24.91 -17.96 -8.13
CA GLN A 373 25.38 -16.68 -7.58
C GLN A 373 24.80 -16.39 -6.20
N ILE A 374 23.50 -16.62 -6.02
CA ILE A 374 22.83 -16.54 -4.71
C ILE A 374 23.51 -17.49 -3.73
N SER A 375 23.72 -18.75 -4.12
CA SER A 375 24.39 -19.76 -3.29
C SER A 375 25.81 -19.34 -2.89
N LYS A 376 26.58 -18.76 -3.82
CA LYS A 376 27.93 -18.22 -3.52
C LYS A 376 27.87 -17.07 -2.53
N LYS A 377 26.98 -16.10 -2.73
CA LYS A 377 26.82 -14.94 -1.84
C LYS A 377 26.32 -15.34 -0.46
N THR A 378 25.48 -16.37 -0.39
CA THR A 378 24.90 -16.87 0.86
C THR A 378 25.77 -17.88 1.60
N SER A 379 26.74 -18.52 0.94
CA SER A 379 27.59 -19.56 1.53
C SER A 379 28.44 -19.11 2.72
N GLY A 380 28.77 -17.81 2.82
CA GLY A 380 29.50 -17.22 3.94
C GLY A 380 28.61 -16.71 5.08
N ILE A 381 27.29 -16.71 4.89
CA ILE A 381 26.35 -16.20 5.87
C ILE A 381 26.16 -17.28 6.94
N THR A 382 26.56 -16.96 8.17
CA THR A 382 26.16 -17.78 9.32
C THR A 382 24.69 -17.51 9.55
N TYR A 383 23.83 -18.51 9.45
CA TYR A 383 22.40 -18.38 9.75
C TYR A 383 22.12 -18.76 11.20
N VAL A 384 21.28 -18.00 11.89
CA VAL A 384 20.86 -18.32 13.27
C VAL A 384 19.75 -19.37 13.32
N SER A 385 19.04 -19.58 12.21
CA SER A 385 17.92 -20.52 12.10
C SER A 385 17.61 -20.81 10.62
N ASN A 386 16.73 -21.80 10.37
CA ASN A 386 16.16 -22.02 9.04
C ASN A 386 15.31 -20.84 8.58
N MET A 387 14.60 -20.17 9.50
CA MET A 387 13.82 -18.97 9.17
C MET A 387 14.72 -17.84 8.68
N HIS A 388 15.89 -17.63 9.31
CA HIS A 388 16.88 -16.69 8.80
C HIS A 388 17.30 -17.08 7.37
N LYS A 389 17.66 -18.35 7.13
CA LYS A 389 18.07 -18.79 5.79
C LYS A 389 17.02 -18.50 4.69
N THR A 390 15.74 -18.69 5.00
CA THR A 390 14.63 -18.48 4.05
C THR A 390 14.26 -17.01 3.87
N HIS A 391 14.53 -16.17 4.87
CA HIS A 391 14.06 -14.79 4.94
C HIS A 391 15.16 -13.75 5.06
N VAL A 392 16.41 -14.09 4.73
CA VAL A 392 17.52 -13.15 4.66
C VAL A 392 17.18 -11.95 3.75
N GLY A 393 17.48 -10.74 4.21
CA GLY A 393 17.13 -9.49 3.51
C GLY A 393 15.65 -9.10 3.64
N LYS A 394 14.85 -9.82 4.46
CA LYS A 394 13.43 -9.51 4.67
C LYS A 394 13.15 -9.01 6.08
N LEU A 395 12.10 -8.21 6.19
CA LEU A 395 11.50 -7.78 7.43
C LEU A 395 10.17 -8.50 7.65
N LEU A 396 10.09 -9.33 8.69
CA LEU A 396 8.89 -10.07 9.08
C LEU A 396 8.27 -9.46 10.33
N PHE A 397 6.97 -9.63 10.50
CA PHE A 397 6.21 -9.07 11.62
C PHE A 397 5.56 -10.16 12.46
N SER A 398 5.43 -9.92 13.77
CA SER A 398 4.82 -10.86 14.72
C SER A 398 4.02 -10.12 15.79
N ASN A 399 3.10 -10.83 16.45
CA ASN A 399 2.31 -10.27 17.56
C ASN A 399 2.95 -10.50 18.95
N LYS A 400 4.13 -11.13 18.97
CA LYS A 400 4.93 -11.46 20.16
C LYS A 400 6.43 -11.33 19.86
N GLU A 401 7.24 -11.15 20.90
CA GLU A 401 8.71 -11.22 20.77
C GLU A 401 9.10 -12.64 20.32
N VAL A 402 9.77 -12.75 19.18
CA VAL A 402 10.16 -14.05 18.59
C VAL A 402 11.52 -14.47 19.16
N VAL A 403 11.63 -15.72 19.62
CA VAL A 403 12.89 -16.29 20.11
C VAL A 403 13.72 -16.76 18.93
N ILE A 404 14.67 -15.93 18.52
CA ILE A 404 15.55 -16.20 17.38
C ILE A 404 16.44 -17.42 17.64
N GLY A 405 16.50 -18.32 16.65
CA GLY A 405 17.03 -19.68 16.74
C GLY A 405 15.95 -20.78 16.86
N ASN A 406 14.74 -20.44 17.31
CA ASN A 406 13.65 -21.39 17.61
C ASN A 406 12.29 -20.99 16.99
N GLU A 407 12.31 -20.08 16.03
CA GLU A 407 11.12 -19.55 15.36
C GLU A 407 10.61 -20.44 14.22
N SER A 408 9.34 -20.24 13.88
CA SER A 408 8.62 -20.91 12.79
C SER A 408 7.83 -19.88 11.97
N GLU A 409 7.36 -20.27 10.78
CA GLU A 409 6.47 -19.44 9.96
C GLU A 409 5.21 -19.00 10.73
N SER A 410 4.71 -19.83 11.64
CA SER A 410 3.51 -19.55 12.43
C SER A 410 3.69 -18.46 13.50
N ASP A 411 4.94 -18.10 13.81
CA ASP A 411 5.24 -17.01 14.75
C ASP A 411 5.08 -15.63 14.10
N PHE A 412 4.98 -15.58 12.77
CA PHE A 412 4.85 -14.34 12.00
C PHE A 412 3.42 -14.17 11.47
N SER A 413 3.01 -12.91 11.34
CA SER A 413 1.72 -12.52 10.77
C SER A 413 1.91 -11.34 9.84
N SER A 414 1.10 -11.29 8.79
CA SER A 414 0.94 -10.13 7.92
C SER A 414 -0.35 -9.36 8.21
N ASN A 415 -1.14 -9.79 9.19
CA ASN A 415 -2.43 -9.19 9.54
C ASN A 415 -2.51 -8.93 11.05
N PHE A 416 -2.88 -7.70 11.41
CA PHE A 416 -2.95 -7.20 12.78
C PHE A 416 -4.24 -6.41 13.00
N LYS A 417 -4.56 -6.14 14.26
CA LYS A 417 -5.64 -5.22 14.69
C LYS A 417 -5.04 -4.09 15.51
N SER A 418 -5.70 -2.92 15.58
CA SER A 418 -5.24 -1.91 16.53
C SER A 418 -5.31 -2.47 17.94
N GLY A 419 -4.20 -2.29 18.66
CA GLY A 419 -4.04 -2.82 20.00
C GLY A 419 -3.41 -4.20 20.07
N ASP A 420 -3.07 -4.81 18.94
CA ASP A 420 -2.02 -5.82 18.91
C ASP A 420 -0.68 -5.18 19.23
N TYR A 421 0.18 -5.92 19.92
CA TYR A 421 1.60 -5.59 19.94
C TYR A 421 2.19 -6.06 18.62
N ILE A 422 3.08 -5.25 18.03
CA ILE A 422 3.66 -5.55 16.72
C ILE A 422 5.16 -5.47 16.87
N TYR A 423 5.83 -6.58 16.58
CA TYR A 423 7.27 -6.70 16.58
C TYR A 423 7.75 -6.95 15.15
N ALA A 424 8.92 -6.42 14.85
CA ALA A 424 9.59 -6.52 13.57
C ALA A 424 10.89 -7.30 13.76
N THR A 425 11.14 -8.28 12.88
CA THR A 425 12.39 -9.05 12.83
C THR A 425 12.99 -8.91 11.44
N VAL A 426 14.17 -8.31 11.36
CA VAL A 426 14.98 -8.21 10.14
C VAL A 426 16.01 -9.32 10.17
N TYR A 427 16.07 -10.14 9.14
CA TYR A 427 17.15 -11.11 8.95
C TYR A 427 18.21 -10.53 8.01
N LEU A 428 19.45 -10.47 8.46
CA LEU A 428 20.51 -9.70 7.81
C LEU A 428 21.54 -10.62 7.15
N PRO A 429 22.03 -10.27 5.95
CA PRO A 429 23.04 -11.08 5.27
C PRO A 429 24.42 -11.04 5.93
N ALA A 430 24.64 -10.11 6.86
CA ALA A 430 25.89 -9.94 7.59
C ALA A 430 25.58 -9.45 9.02
N LYS A 431 26.60 -9.33 9.86
CA LYS A 431 26.43 -8.69 11.17
C LYS A 431 25.97 -7.25 10.98
N LEU A 432 25.11 -6.76 11.86
CA LEU A 432 24.56 -5.42 11.74
C LEU A 432 25.65 -4.34 11.68
N ARG A 433 26.74 -4.45 12.44
CA ARG A 433 27.90 -3.52 12.37
C ARG A 433 28.59 -3.43 11.01
N GLU A 434 28.41 -4.44 10.15
CA GLU A 434 28.99 -4.47 8.79
C GLU A 434 28.03 -3.83 7.78
N LEU A 435 26.80 -3.57 8.18
CA LEU A 435 25.73 -3.01 7.35
C LEU A 435 25.42 -1.55 7.71
N THR A 436 25.97 -1.00 8.79
CA THR A 436 25.75 0.38 9.24
C THR A 436 27.05 1.00 9.71
N ASP A 437 27.27 2.29 9.41
CA ASP A 437 28.39 3.06 9.96
C ASP A 437 28.06 3.64 11.35
N SER A 438 26.81 3.45 11.83
CA SER A 438 26.35 4.00 13.09
C SER A 438 26.37 2.98 14.23
N TYR A 439 27.00 3.39 15.33
CA TYR A 439 27.07 2.59 16.56
C TYR A 439 25.84 2.71 17.48
N ALA A 440 24.79 3.46 17.12
CA ALA A 440 23.75 3.80 18.10
C ALA A 440 22.31 3.70 17.60
N ALA A 441 22.03 4.09 16.35
CA ALA A 441 20.66 4.14 15.85
C ALA A 441 20.58 3.88 14.35
N ASN A 442 19.57 3.10 13.95
CA ASN A 442 19.15 2.96 12.57
C ASN A 442 17.77 3.60 12.42
N ASP A 443 17.59 4.42 11.38
CA ASP A 443 16.36 5.15 11.19
C ASP A 443 15.26 4.18 10.72
N VAL A 444 14.05 4.33 11.22
CA VAL A 444 12.90 3.53 10.79
C VAL A 444 11.84 4.45 10.23
N LYS A 445 11.45 4.17 8.99
CA LYS A 445 10.38 4.88 8.32
C LYS A 445 9.14 4.00 8.31
N ILE A 446 8.05 4.52 8.84
CA ILE A 446 6.74 3.90 8.71
C ILE A 446 5.94 4.69 7.68
N LEU A 447 5.44 3.98 6.66
CA LEU A 447 4.51 4.52 5.69
C LEU A 447 3.15 3.87 5.88
N VAL A 448 2.09 4.67 5.81
CA VAL A 448 0.70 4.22 5.90
C VAL A 448 0.04 4.44 4.54
N ASN A 449 -0.46 3.37 3.93
CA ASN A 449 -1.03 3.39 2.58
C ASN A 449 -0.08 4.05 1.54
N GLY A 450 1.23 3.91 1.72
CA GLY A 450 2.26 4.51 0.87
C GLY A 450 2.61 5.97 1.20
N GLY A 451 1.86 6.66 2.07
CA GLY A 451 2.17 7.99 2.57
C GLY A 451 3.16 7.95 3.73
N ILE A 452 4.15 8.85 3.75
CA ILE A 452 5.07 9.00 4.88
C ILE A 452 4.34 9.68 6.02
N ILE A 453 4.32 9.08 7.21
CA ILE A 453 3.68 9.70 8.40
C ILE A 453 4.67 9.88 9.56
N SER A 454 5.79 9.16 9.57
CA SER A 454 6.86 9.39 10.55
C SER A 454 8.03 10.17 9.94
N GLU A 455 8.40 11.30 10.52
CA GLU A 455 9.65 11.98 10.19
C GLU A 455 10.84 11.11 10.66
N PRO A 456 11.75 10.68 9.75
CA PRO A 456 12.85 9.77 10.08
C PRO A 456 13.72 10.23 11.23
N GLU A 457 13.85 11.55 11.42
CA GLU A 457 14.64 12.18 12.49
C GLU A 457 14.14 11.83 13.90
N SER A 458 12.91 11.32 14.02
CA SER A 458 12.22 11.05 15.29
C SER A 458 11.81 9.59 15.48
N THR A 459 11.92 8.77 14.42
CA THR A 459 11.62 7.34 14.43
C THR A 459 12.87 6.54 14.11
N ALA A 460 13.47 5.93 15.13
CA ALA A 460 14.68 5.14 15.00
C ALA A 460 14.62 3.90 15.91
N VAL A 461 15.34 2.85 15.51
CA VAL A 461 15.60 1.70 16.35
C VAL A 461 16.93 1.90 17.04
N TRP A 462 16.91 1.88 18.36
CA TRP A 462 18.12 1.92 19.15
C TRP A 462 18.88 0.59 19.01
N VAL A 463 20.15 0.69 18.63
CA VAL A 463 21.01 -0.48 18.40
C VAL A 463 22.07 -0.55 19.47
N THR A 464 21.94 -1.54 20.36
CA THR A 464 22.95 -1.83 21.37
C THR A 464 24.16 -2.55 20.79
N THR A 465 25.33 -2.48 21.43
CA THR A 465 26.53 -3.23 21.01
C THR A 465 26.27 -4.73 20.86
N PRO A 466 25.53 -5.43 21.76
CA PRO A 466 25.17 -6.83 21.53
C PRO A 466 24.27 -7.07 20.31
N MET A 467 23.48 -6.08 19.88
CA MET A 467 22.69 -6.18 18.64
C MET A 467 23.55 -6.02 17.39
N GLN A 468 24.63 -5.23 17.47
CA GLN A 468 25.57 -5.03 16.35
C GLN A 468 26.30 -6.30 15.93
N GLU A 469 26.53 -7.21 16.87
CA GLU A 469 27.17 -8.50 16.62
C GLU A 469 26.24 -9.56 16.02
N LYS A 470 24.96 -9.23 15.87
CA LYS A 470 23.95 -10.13 15.34
C LYS A 470 23.74 -9.88 13.86
N ASN A 471 23.41 -10.95 13.17
CA ASN A 471 22.95 -11.00 11.78
C ASN A 471 21.41 -10.98 11.71
N TYR A 472 20.77 -10.38 12.72
CA TYR A 472 19.35 -10.09 12.75
C TYR A 472 19.12 -8.88 13.65
N LEU A 473 18.02 -8.16 13.42
CA LEU A 473 17.59 -7.05 14.25
C LEU A 473 16.12 -7.26 14.63
N GLN A 474 15.81 -7.22 15.92
CA GLN A 474 14.43 -7.31 16.40
C GLN A 474 14.09 -6.06 17.21
N PHE A 475 12.93 -5.47 16.93
CA PHE A 475 12.43 -4.27 17.60
C PHE A 475 10.90 -4.27 17.63
N ALA A 476 10.31 -3.41 18.47
CA ALA A 476 8.87 -3.23 18.52
C ALA A 476 8.45 -2.04 17.64
N ILE A 477 7.40 -2.24 16.85
CA ILE A 477 6.65 -1.17 16.19
C ILE A 477 5.60 -0.65 17.17
N ILE A 478 4.80 -1.58 17.72
CA ILE A 478 3.83 -1.31 18.81
C ILE A 478 4.25 -2.18 20.01
N PRO A 479 4.96 -1.62 21.00
CA PRO A 479 5.56 -2.39 22.08
C PRO A 479 4.56 -2.81 23.16
N SER A 480 4.77 -3.99 23.73
CA SER A 480 4.14 -4.38 25.00
C SER A 480 4.79 -3.69 26.20
N LYS A 481 4.11 -3.71 27.35
CA LYS A 481 4.65 -3.19 28.61
C LYS A 481 5.94 -3.89 29.03
N SER A 482 6.01 -5.22 28.90
CA SER A 482 7.22 -5.99 29.25
C SER A 482 8.39 -5.65 28.32
N TRP A 483 8.15 -5.49 27.02
CA TRP A 483 9.17 -5.06 26.08
C TRP A 483 9.71 -3.67 26.45
N LYS A 484 8.82 -2.70 26.77
CA LYS A 484 9.25 -1.36 27.21
C LYS A 484 10.10 -1.40 28.48
N GLN A 485 9.76 -2.25 29.44
CA GLN A 485 10.57 -2.39 30.66
C GLN A 485 11.98 -2.92 30.36
N LYS A 486 12.09 -3.85 29.41
CA LYS A 486 13.36 -4.49 29.04
C LYS A 486 14.23 -3.62 28.13
N TYR A 487 13.64 -2.94 27.15
CA TYR A 487 14.35 -2.26 26.07
C TYR A 487 14.03 -0.78 25.90
N GLY A 488 13.05 -0.25 26.64
CA GLY A 488 12.57 1.13 26.46
C GLY A 488 13.52 2.20 27.01
N LYS A 489 14.35 1.89 28.01
CA LYS A 489 15.24 2.86 28.66
C LYS A 489 16.14 3.63 27.67
N PRO A 490 16.87 2.98 26.73
CA PRO A 490 17.65 3.70 25.74
C PRO A 490 16.84 4.62 24.82
N TYR A 491 15.57 4.29 24.52
CA TYR A 491 14.72 5.17 23.71
C TYR A 491 14.44 6.48 24.46
N PHE A 492 14.13 6.40 25.76
CA PHE A 492 13.92 7.59 26.59
C PHE A 492 15.20 8.41 26.78
N GLU A 493 16.32 7.76 27.13
CA GLU A 493 17.60 8.44 27.37
C GLU A 493 18.12 9.17 26.12
N ASN A 494 17.84 8.65 24.93
CA ASN A 494 18.20 9.26 23.66
C ASN A 494 17.08 10.10 23.03
N LYS A 495 16.01 10.38 23.78
CA LYS A 495 14.87 11.21 23.35
C LYS A 495 14.21 10.74 22.06
N LEU A 496 14.23 9.43 21.79
CA LEU A 496 13.57 8.82 20.64
C LEU A 496 12.07 8.69 20.92
N ARG A 497 11.24 9.24 20.03
CA ARG A 497 9.77 9.24 20.14
C ARG A 497 9.13 8.22 19.22
N THR A 498 9.83 7.10 18.99
CA THR A 498 9.51 6.19 17.90
C THR A 498 8.13 5.56 18.05
N HIS A 499 7.83 4.97 19.20
CA HIS A 499 6.55 4.29 19.39
C HIS A 499 5.40 5.30 19.54
N GLU A 500 5.62 6.44 20.21
CA GLU A 500 4.68 7.57 20.26
C GLU A 500 4.29 8.05 18.86
N HIS A 501 5.27 8.34 18.00
CA HIS A 501 5.03 8.86 16.65
C HIS A 501 4.32 7.83 15.77
N ILE A 502 4.72 6.55 15.85
CA ILE A 502 4.04 5.47 15.13
C ILE A 502 2.59 5.33 15.61
N ALA A 503 2.35 5.31 16.92
CA ALA A 503 1.00 5.20 17.46
C ALA A 503 0.12 6.40 17.05
N ASN A 504 0.64 7.63 17.12
CA ASN A 504 -0.05 8.83 16.63
C ASN A 504 -0.35 8.78 15.13
N ALA A 505 0.59 8.27 14.32
CA ALA A 505 0.40 8.07 12.89
C ALA A 505 -0.77 7.11 12.61
N LEU A 506 -0.86 6.02 13.36
CA LEU A 506 -1.95 5.05 13.23
C LEU A 506 -3.30 5.61 13.71
N ILE A 507 -3.33 6.37 14.80
CA ILE A 507 -4.55 7.07 15.26
C ILE A 507 -5.04 8.04 14.18
N THR A 508 -4.13 8.84 13.61
CA THR A 508 -4.43 9.84 12.57
C THR A 508 -4.85 9.20 11.26
N ALA A 509 -4.33 8.00 10.95
CA ALA A 509 -4.75 7.24 9.79
C ALA A 509 -6.24 6.88 9.82
N GLY A 510 -6.93 6.98 10.96
CA GLY A 510 -8.38 6.84 11.07
C GLY A 510 -8.87 5.39 11.16
N PRO A 511 -10.15 5.18 11.49
CA PRO A 511 -10.69 3.85 11.78
C PRO A 511 -11.02 3.08 10.50
N TYR A 512 -10.00 2.72 9.72
CA TYR A 512 -10.16 1.97 8.49
C TYR A 512 -9.89 0.48 8.69
N SER A 513 -10.81 -0.36 8.23
CA SER A 513 -10.50 -1.77 8.00
C SER A 513 -9.50 -1.88 6.86
N GLU A 514 -8.49 -2.75 7.02
CA GLU A 514 -7.49 -3.08 6.00
C GLU A 514 -6.54 -1.92 5.61
N THR A 515 -5.90 -1.30 6.61
CA THR A 515 -4.83 -0.32 6.36
C THR A 515 -3.51 -1.03 6.07
N THR A 516 -2.89 -0.77 4.92
CA THR A 516 -1.54 -1.30 4.62
C THR A 516 -0.49 -0.43 5.28
N LEU A 517 0.35 -1.04 6.09
CA LEU A 517 1.55 -0.44 6.66
C LEU A 517 2.78 -1.01 5.98
N SER A 518 3.75 -0.14 5.76
CA SER A 518 5.10 -0.58 5.42
C SER A 518 6.12 0.01 6.37
N ALA A 519 6.97 -0.85 6.90
CA ALA A 519 8.11 -0.46 7.71
C ALA A 519 9.38 -0.62 6.88
N GLU A 520 10.24 0.38 6.91
CA GLU A 520 11.53 0.39 6.23
C GLU A 520 12.61 0.77 7.24
N VAL A 521 13.60 -0.11 7.40
CA VAL A 521 14.75 0.08 8.29
C VAL A 521 15.92 0.56 7.45
N PHE A 522 16.39 1.78 7.68
CA PHE A 522 17.55 2.37 7.02
C PHE A 522 18.80 2.14 7.84
N PHE A 523 19.85 1.60 7.21
CA PHE A 523 21.12 1.41 7.88
C PHE A 523 21.98 2.66 7.71
N ARG A 524 22.07 3.45 8.79
CA ARG A 524 22.71 4.77 8.76
C ARG A 524 24.15 4.71 8.26
N GLY A 525 24.53 5.67 7.41
CA GLY A 525 25.84 5.71 6.74
C GLY A 525 25.88 4.91 5.43
N THR A 526 24.86 4.09 5.19
CA THR A 526 24.71 3.37 3.92
C THR A 526 23.49 3.87 3.15
N ASN A 527 23.42 3.51 1.87
CA ASN A 527 22.23 3.72 1.05
C ASN A 527 21.27 2.53 1.08
N SER A 528 21.33 1.71 2.13
CA SER A 528 20.66 0.42 2.18
C SER A 528 19.55 0.42 3.21
N SER A 529 18.46 -0.21 2.83
CA SER A 529 17.28 -0.37 3.66
C SER A 529 16.68 -1.75 3.44
N ILE A 530 15.98 -2.24 4.47
CA ILE A 530 15.14 -3.43 4.33
C ILE A 530 13.70 -3.03 4.65
N LYS A 531 12.80 -3.39 3.74
CA LYS A 531 11.38 -3.06 3.81
C LYS A 531 10.53 -4.30 4.06
N GLY A 532 9.47 -4.15 4.84
CA GLY A 532 8.40 -5.14 5.01
C GLY A 532 7.04 -4.46 5.01
N GLU A 533 6.00 -5.20 4.64
CA GLU A 533 4.62 -4.71 4.62
C GLU A 533 3.70 -5.65 5.41
N PHE A 534 2.67 -5.08 6.03
CA PHE A 534 1.60 -5.81 6.72
C PHE A 534 0.29 -5.01 6.69
N SER A 535 -0.82 -5.67 6.94
CA SER A 535 -2.14 -5.07 7.07
C SER A 535 -2.52 -4.92 8.53
N ILE A 536 -3.12 -3.79 8.89
CA ILE A 536 -3.71 -3.55 10.21
C ILE A 536 -5.18 -3.12 10.07
N ASP A 537 -6.03 -3.71 10.89
CA ASP A 537 -7.43 -3.31 11.04
C ASP A 537 -7.53 -2.20 12.09
N LEU A 538 -7.76 -0.97 11.63
CA LEU A 538 -7.92 0.22 12.47
C LEU A 538 -9.37 0.46 12.95
N SER A 539 -10.32 -0.40 12.57
CA SER A 539 -11.74 -0.22 12.90
C SER A 539 -12.06 -0.34 14.40
N SER A 540 -11.14 -0.89 15.20
CA SER A 540 -11.26 -1.05 16.66
C SER A 540 -9.89 -0.94 17.34
N GLY A 541 -9.86 -0.71 18.66
CA GLY A 541 -8.64 -0.74 19.47
C GLY A 541 -7.75 0.52 19.45
N ILE A 542 -8.29 1.64 18.96
CA ILE A 542 -7.60 2.95 18.92
C ILE A 542 -7.26 3.46 20.34
N ASP A 543 -8.10 3.15 21.34
CA ASP A 543 -7.91 3.45 22.76
C ASP A 543 -6.59 2.91 23.32
N LYS A 544 -6.14 1.74 22.84
CA LYS A 544 -4.85 1.16 23.21
C LYS A 544 -3.68 1.94 22.61
N LEU A 545 -3.82 2.44 21.38
CA LEU A 545 -2.81 3.31 20.77
C LEU A 545 -2.74 4.65 21.50
N GLU A 546 -3.87 5.25 21.83
CA GLU A 546 -3.95 6.46 22.66
C GLU A 546 -3.29 6.25 24.02
N THR A 547 -3.50 5.07 24.63
CA THR A 547 -2.83 4.70 25.88
C THR A 547 -1.32 4.67 25.73
N ILE A 548 -0.79 4.15 24.62
CA ILE A 548 0.65 4.14 24.34
C ILE A 548 1.18 5.58 24.20
N VAL A 549 0.50 6.41 23.41
CA VAL A 549 0.86 7.83 23.22
C VAL A 549 0.87 8.56 24.56
N ASN A 550 -0.21 8.48 25.32
CA ASN A 550 -0.35 9.16 26.60
C ASN A 550 0.71 8.68 27.61
N GLN A 551 1.03 7.39 27.65
CA GLN A 551 2.07 6.87 28.54
C GLN A 551 3.46 7.41 28.18
N GLU A 552 3.81 7.44 26.88
CA GLU A 552 5.12 7.96 26.45
C GLU A 552 5.21 9.48 26.58
N GLU A 553 4.15 10.20 26.22
CA GLU A 553 4.07 11.65 26.43
C GLU A 553 4.23 11.98 27.92
N ASN A 554 3.46 11.34 28.81
CA ASN A 554 3.55 11.59 30.26
C ASN A 554 4.93 11.25 30.83
N ALA A 555 5.54 10.12 30.43
CA ALA A 555 6.88 9.76 30.87
C ALA A 555 7.92 10.81 30.45
N ARG A 556 7.82 11.30 29.21
CA ARG A 556 8.70 12.36 28.68
C ARG A 556 8.48 13.70 29.39
N LEU A 557 7.22 14.08 29.63
CA LEU A 557 6.88 15.31 30.34
C LEU A 557 7.39 15.28 31.79
N ALA A 558 7.36 14.11 32.44
CA ALA A 558 7.85 13.93 33.81
C ALA A 558 9.38 13.98 33.90
N ASP A 559 10.10 13.46 32.90
CA ASP A 559 11.58 13.53 32.84
C ASP A 559 12.11 14.90 32.40
N ALA A 560 11.32 15.65 31.63
CA ALA A 560 11.68 17.00 31.23
C ALA A 560 11.89 17.91 32.46
N LYS A 561 13.08 18.51 32.53
CA LYS A 561 13.48 19.47 33.57
C LYS A 561 13.71 20.84 32.96
N LEU A 562 13.44 21.88 33.76
CA LEU A 562 13.85 23.23 33.41
C LEU A 562 15.38 23.29 33.29
N PRO A 563 15.92 24.08 32.33
CA PRO A 563 17.36 24.23 32.21
C PRO A 563 17.93 24.91 33.45
N LYS A 564 19.20 24.62 33.75
CA LYS A 564 19.94 25.31 34.80
C LYS A 564 20.24 26.75 34.34
N ALA A 565 20.04 27.72 35.22
CA ALA A 565 20.44 29.10 34.97
C ALA A 565 21.97 29.19 34.80
N GLY A 566 22.41 29.79 33.70
CA GLY A 566 23.81 30.16 33.48
C GLY A 566 24.19 31.43 34.22
N MET A 567 23.23 32.36 34.36
CA MET A 567 23.34 33.55 35.20
C MET A 567 21.97 33.94 35.78
N GLN A 568 21.97 34.78 36.81
CA GLN A 568 20.74 35.31 37.43
C GLN A 568 20.68 36.82 37.24
N ASN A 569 19.62 37.32 36.61
CA ASN A 569 19.39 38.75 36.45
C ASN A 569 17.89 39.03 36.34
N SER A 570 17.27 39.37 37.47
CA SER A 570 15.82 39.57 37.57
C SER A 570 15.29 40.70 36.68
N GLY A 571 16.12 41.71 36.37
CA GLY A 571 15.77 42.79 35.45
C GLY A 571 15.58 42.27 34.02
N LEU A 572 16.58 41.54 33.51
CA LEU A 572 16.54 40.96 32.17
C LEU A 572 15.47 39.86 32.04
N GLU A 573 15.30 39.05 33.08
CA GLU A 573 14.25 38.02 33.15
C GLU A 573 12.85 38.63 33.03
N LYS A 574 12.56 39.68 33.82
CA LYS A 574 11.27 40.39 33.77
C LYS A 574 11.06 41.08 32.42
N GLU A 575 12.11 41.65 31.85
CA GLU A 575 12.03 42.29 30.55
C GLU A 575 11.72 41.28 29.43
N ALA A 576 12.43 40.16 29.40
CA ALA A 576 12.19 39.07 28.44
C ALA A 576 10.76 38.53 28.52
N LEU A 577 10.24 38.31 29.74
CA LEU A 577 8.84 37.93 29.97
C LEU A 577 7.88 38.98 29.39
N GLY A 578 8.12 40.26 29.68
CA GLY A 578 7.28 41.34 29.18
C GLY A 578 7.27 41.44 27.66
N ILE A 579 8.43 41.27 27.01
CA ILE A 579 8.54 41.26 25.55
C ILE A 579 7.71 40.11 24.97
N MET A 580 7.86 38.91 25.52
CA MET A 580 7.21 37.73 24.96
C MET A 580 5.73 37.67 25.27
N GLN A 581 5.29 38.14 26.43
CA GLN A 581 3.86 38.27 26.74
C GLN A 581 3.15 39.25 25.78
N ARG A 582 3.81 40.36 25.41
CA ARG A 582 3.26 41.29 24.39
C ARG A 582 3.23 40.66 23.00
N LYS A 583 4.24 39.86 22.64
CA LYS A 583 4.34 39.21 21.32
C LYS A 583 3.36 38.04 21.15
N SER A 584 3.13 37.24 22.19
CA SER A 584 2.19 36.11 22.12
C SER A 584 0.72 36.53 22.14
N GLY A 585 0.43 37.76 22.60
CA GLY A 585 -0.94 38.18 22.86
C GLY A 585 -1.59 37.27 23.91
N SER A 586 -2.81 36.82 23.65
CA SER A 586 -3.53 35.90 24.52
C SER A 586 -3.10 34.43 24.37
N SER A 587 -2.45 34.05 23.27
CA SER A 587 -2.23 32.64 22.90
C SER A 587 -1.44 31.80 23.91
N LYS A 588 -0.58 32.45 24.70
CA LYS A 588 0.29 31.84 25.71
C LYS A 588 0.46 32.77 26.90
N THR A 589 0.56 32.20 28.09
CA THR A 589 0.94 32.92 29.31
C THR A 589 2.35 32.52 29.70
N TYR A 590 3.29 33.47 29.69
CA TYR A 590 4.67 33.23 30.14
C TYR A 590 4.79 33.47 31.64
N THR A 591 5.33 32.49 32.37
CA THR A 591 5.33 32.48 33.84
C THR A 591 6.72 32.61 34.45
N LYS A 592 7.77 32.23 33.72
CA LYS A 592 9.15 32.18 34.25
C LYS A 592 10.18 32.40 33.15
N ALA A 593 11.27 33.07 33.47
CA ALA A 593 12.43 33.25 32.60
C ALA A 593 13.68 32.69 33.27
N ILE A 594 14.51 32.00 32.50
CA ILE A 594 15.76 31.41 32.96
C ILE A 594 16.84 31.76 31.94
N ILE A 595 17.81 32.59 32.33
CA ILE A 595 18.93 32.93 31.47
C ILE A 595 19.88 31.72 31.43
N THR A 596 19.96 31.04 30.30
CA THR A 596 20.78 29.83 30.15
C THR A 596 22.22 30.15 29.73
N SER A 597 22.45 31.34 29.17
CA SER A 597 23.81 31.85 28.93
C SER A 597 24.54 32.11 30.24
N VAL A 598 25.81 31.68 30.32
CA VAL A 598 26.70 31.96 31.46
C VAL A 598 27.29 33.38 31.36
N ASN A 599 27.51 33.85 30.13
CA ASN A 599 28.01 35.18 29.81
C ASN A 599 27.27 35.72 28.58
N TRP A 600 27.51 36.99 28.24
CA TRP A 600 27.07 37.57 26.98
C TRP A 600 27.88 37.02 25.79
N ASP A 601 27.18 36.71 24.71
CA ASP A 601 27.79 36.42 23.40
C ASP A 601 27.89 37.71 22.59
N TYR A 602 29.06 38.04 22.07
CA TYR A 602 29.31 39.32 21.39
C TYR A 602 29.37 39.15 19.88
N ASP A 603 28.45 39.82 19.17
CA ASP A 603 28.52 39.93 17.73
C ASP A 603 29.51 41.03 17.35
N LYS A 604 30.51 40.69 16.53
CA LYS A 604 31.53 41.62 16.06
C LYS A 604 31.50 41.70 14.55
N ASN A 605 31.78 42.89 14.01
CA ASN A 605 32.08 43.00 12.58
C ASN A 605 33.50 42.47 12.28
N TRP A 606 33.87 42.47 11.00
CA TRP A 606 35.18 42.01 10.52
C TRP A 606 36.38 42.78 11.10
N ASN A 607 36.17 43.99 11.63
CA ASN A 607 37.19 44.80 12.33
C ASN A 607 37.27 44.54 13.84
N GLY A 608 36.50 43.57 14.37
CA GLY A 608 36.44 43.29 15.79
C GLY A 608 35.62 44.30 16.61
N VAL A 609 34.96 45.27 15.97
CA VAL A 609 34.06 46.21 16.65
C VAL A 609 32.80 45.46 17.08
N ILE A 610 32.47 45.53 18.37
CA ILE A 610 31.26 44.93 18.94
C ILE A 610 30.04 45.69 18.42
N LEU A 611 29.15 44.98 17.74
CA LEU A 611 27.89 45.49 17.21
C LEU A 611 26.74 45.26 18.19
N SER A 612 26.71 44.08 18.81
CA SER A 612 25.65 43.68 19.72
C SER A 612 26.19 42.68 20.75
N ARG A 613 25.43 42.49 21.83
CA ARG A 613 25.61 41.36 22.74
C ARG A 613 24.29 40.61 22.86
N SER A 614 24.34 39.29 22.95
CA SER A 614 23.16 38.44 23.03
C SER A 614 23.23 37.43 24.17
N LEU A 615 22.07 36.91 24.53
CA LEU A 615 21.91 35.86 25.52
C LEU A 615 20.70 34.98 25.17
N VAL A 616 20.80 33.73 25.57
CA VAL A 616 19.76 32.72 25.41
C VAL A 616 18.97 32.67 26.71
N ILE A 617 17.66 32.84 26.62
CA ILE A 617 16.73 32.75 27.75
C ILE A 617 15.69 31.66 27.44
N ALA A 618 15.56 30.69 28.33
CA ALA A 618 14.44 29.77 28.33
C ALA A 618 13.25 30.43 29.03
N LEU A 619 12.13 30.57 28.32
CA LEU A 619 10.89 31.08 28.89
C LEU A 619 9.89 29.95 29.04
N VAL A 620 9.33 29.82 30.25
CA VAL A 620 8.27 28.87 30.57
C VAL A 620 6.92 29.50 30.23
N SER A 621 6.07 28.75 29.54
CA SER A 621 4.72 29.17 29.19
C SER A 621 3.69 28.07 29.42
N LYS A 622 2.46 28.50 29.68
CA LYS A 622 1.26 27.67 29.66
C LYS A 622 0.39 28.03 28.46
N GLU A 623 0.06 27.03 27.65
CA GLU A 623 -0.84 27.15 26.50
C GLU A 623 -2.31 27.11 26.95
N HIS A 624 -3.23 27.49 26.05
CA HIS A 624 -4.67 27.52 26.35
C HIS A 624 -5.28 26.15 26.65
N ASP A 625 -4.72 25.09 26.06
CA ASP A 625 -5.13 23.71 26.32
C ASP A 625 -4.62 23.18 27.68
N GLY A 626 -3.88 24.01 28.42
CA GLY A 626 -3.33 23.70 29.72
C GLY A 626 -1.94 23.06 29.67
N LYS A 627 -1.37 22.77 28.49
CA LYS A 627 -0.03 22.21 28.37
C LYS A 627 1.03 23.22 28.78
N CYS A 628 2.09 22.74 29.42
CA CYS A 628 3.25 23.54 29.81
C CYS A 628 4.45 23.21 28.92
N MET A 629 5.21 24.24 28.59
CA MET A 629 6.46 24.12 27.83
C MET A 629 7.44 25.18 28.27
N TYR A 630 8.73 24.96 28.01
CA TYR A 630 9.68 26.06 27.91
C TYR A 630 10.23 26.15 26.50
N GLN A 631 10.59 27.35 26.08
CA GLN A 631 11.19 27.60 24.77
C GLN A 631 12.39 28.51 24.91
N TYR A 632 13.46 28.17 24.20
CA TYR A 632 14.65 29.02 24.13
C TYR A 632 14.40 30.19 23.20
N PHE A 633 14.79 31.38 23.63
CA PHE A 633 14.72 32.61 22.85
C PHE A 633 16.06 33.33 22.92
N ASN A 634 16.48 33.87 21.79
CA ASN A 634 17.64 34.74 21.73
C ASN A 634 17.18 36.19 21.91
N PHE A 635 17.79 36.87 22.87
CA PHE A 635 17.62 38.31 23.04
C PHE A 635 18.97 39.00 22.86
N LYS A 636 18.96 40.22 22.32
CA LYS A 636 20.16 41.01 22.10
C LYS A 636 20.04 42.45 22.59
N GLN A 637 21.18 43.07 22.78
CA GLN A 637 21.34 44.48 23.09
C GLN A 637 22.33 45.12 22.11
N GLN A 638 21.91 46.17 21.42
CA GLN A 638 22.76 46.88 20.47
C GLN A 638 23.83 47.68 21.20
N ALA A 639 25.06 47.67 20.68
CA ALA A 639 26.13 48.51 21.19
C ALA A 639 25.87 49.99 20.87
N GLN A 640 26.09 50.87 21.84
CA GLN A 640 25.97 52.33 21.70
C GLN A 640 27.34 53.03 21.60
N GLY A 641 28.43 52.25 21.51
CA GLY A 641 29.80 52.74 21.60
C GLY A 641 30.26 52.97 23.04
N GLY A 642 31.58 53.12 23.24
CA GLY A 642 32.16 53.40 24.56
C GLY A 642 31.88 52.33 25.64
N GLY A 643 31.67 51.08 25.24
CA GLY A 643 31.32 49.98 26.15
C GLY A 643 29.87 49.99 26.67
N LYS A 644 29.02 50.88 26.15
CA LYS A 644 27.60 50.98 26.51
C LYS A 644 26.73 50.17 25.55
N TYR A 645 25.60 49.72 26.07
CA TYR A 645 24.58 48.95 25.32
C TYR A 645 23.22 49.58 25.58
N ASN A 646 22.28 49.40 24.64
CA ASN A 646 20.90 49.79 24.88
C ASN A 646 20.38 49.13 26.17
N SER A 647 19.52 49.84 26.91
CA SER A 647 18.99 49.34 28.18
C SER A 647 18.02 48.17 28.00
N ASN A 648 17.43 48.05 26.80
CA ASN A 648 16.32 47.16 26.55
C ASN A 648 16.75 45.95 25.72
N LEU A 649 16.25 44.77 26.09
CA LEU A 649 16.35 43.56 25.30
C LEU A 649 15.54 43.69 24.00
N GLU A 650 16.14 43.24 22.91
CA GLU A 650 15.50 43.05 21.61
C GLU A 650 15.36 41.56 21.33
N PHE A 651 14.17 41.12 20.94
CA PHE A 651 13.97 39.76 20.47
C PHE A 651 14.76 39.53 19.17
N ALA A 652 15.60 38.49 19.15
CA ALA A 652 16.49 38.19 18.04
C ALA A 652 16.18 36.86 17.34
N GLY A 653 15.59 35.88 18.04
CA GLY A 653 15.27 34.60 17.42
C GLY A 653 14.57 33.61 18.36
N VAL A 654 14.08 32.53 17.76
CA VAL A 654 13.39 31.43 18.43
C VAL A 654 14.25 30.17 18.32
N GLY A 655 14.41 29.47 19.44
CA GLY A 655 15.03 28.15 19.50
C GLY A 655 14.00 27.05 19.75
N GLN A 656 14.52 25.87 20.13
CA GLN A 656 13.70 24.69 20.38
C GLN A 656 12.72 24.92 21.53
N ASN A 657 11.55 24.29 21.44
CA ASN A 657 10.59 24.15 22.53
C ASN A 657 10.68 22.76 23.15
N VAL A 658 10.37 22.68 24.45
CA VAL A 658 10.33 21.44 25.20
C VAL A 658 9.07 21.46 26.04
N TYR A 659 8.12 20.58 25.74
CA TYR A 659 6.97 20.34 26.60
C TYR A 659 7.43 19.67 27.89
N ILE A 660 6.87 20.12 29.01
CA ILE A 660 7.22 19.72 30.37
C ILE A 660 5.94 19.55 31.18
N SER A 661 5.94 18.70 32.20
CA SER A 661 4.81 18.65 33.13
C SER A 661 4.62 20.02 33.78
N CYS A 662 3.37 20.43 34.01
CA CYS A 662 3.12 21.72 34.67
C CYS A 662 3.64 21.75 36.11
N ASP A 663 3.75 20.60 36.76
CA ASP A 663 4.37 20.48 38.09
C ASP A 663 5.86 20.81 38.05
N ASN A 664 6.58 20.37 37.00
CA ASN A 664 8.00 20.70 36.80
C ASN A 664 8.21 22.11 36.23
N ALA A 665 7.16 22.74 35.68
CA ALA A 665 7.22 24.08 35.09
C ALA A 665 7.22 25.21 36.13
N ASN A 666 6.62 24.96 37.29
CA ASN A 666 6.60 25.88 38.43
C ASN A 666 7.96 25.88 39.13
#